data_AF-A0A1P8UI06-F1
#
_entry.id   AF-A0A1P8UI06-F1
#
_cell.length_a   1.000
_cell.length_b   1.000
_cell.length_c   1.000
_cell.angle_alpha   90.00
_cell.angle_beta   90.00
_cell.angle_gamma   90.00
#
_symmetry.space_group_name_H-M   'P 1'
#
loop_
_entity.id
_entity.type
_entity.pdbx_description
1 polymer ?
#
loop_
_entity_poly.entity_id
_entity_poly.type
_entity_poly.pdbx_seq_one_letter_code
_entity_poly.pdbx_strand_id
1 'polypeptide(L)'
;MNVLQNFDWVVVQAPDKRKATALERPHSTLFAYVSLGEAEAGTRTAQALPSHCRLGKNSTWNSIIVDQSNPACRAFYLDRVIAPLLARGYHNFFFDTLDSYRLVLAGTDNQAKRRAYRAGLIDLIKAIHQRDPTGKFILNRGFELLDALHGQGVVGVAAESLYRGWDQKTKRYVAVPRADTDYLLQQFAKVRKHGLVPIAIDYLPPQQRTQAEALARKIAAHGIAPYVTDGALNIVGVSSVTPQPRRILMLYEGPHAPMNNNLNWYAAMPLNHLGYATRQIDVSTQNLPTGPLTGQVAGIVTWFDNASFPRSAATWRWLHEQIAAGVPVAVLGSFGAGGDSTTLQALALSQGAQPPAGLHPTRITQRAKDFFGFENPPLPSAPDFIPWQISKGKPLLTVSEAGQTEVAAAITPWGGYALSPYVLRNLPQGDLKSGEIQAAWILNPFRFFRAALRLPEVPVYDYTTASGRRLLFGLIDGDGFASGSWIGRFRDQPAAKVILDQVLKRFPLPITASVIASEFAYDGLYPKAEVNRLRPIARAMFRLPWVEMGSHTYSHPFDWPALERDPNLSAGLHIKKGAHTQGAYVTGDSPSLQYGYNLPVPGYRFSPEMEVTGSVKIIDRLLAPPGKRVRVIQWSGDTNPDAEVLGIAYRDGLANINDTNSTIDRAHPSLTNVAPLGVWKGPYFQVYSPIANEDQYTHGWQPPYCGYNKAIQTMQMTGAPRRLTAMQIYYHFYSGARACALKDLTEVYQWAQKQSSTPVFASTYSHIAVAFEHAGLARTAEGYLARGYGLDQELRIPASLGYPDLARSRNIAGFDVANGQRYIHLGPGNQALLVLSHKRPHAPYLVSANGLIENLQRGPGRLQLKLRGFVPLSLTLGNAQGCRIRLNGKPLSAPKAVAGRVSLHLKAHKAAIAVACGQ
;
A
#
# COMPACT_ATOMS: atom_id res chain seq x y z
N MET A 1 4.10 2.00 -10.56
CA MET A 1 5.36 2.68 -10.16
C MET A 1 5.95 2.27 -8.81
N ASN A 2 5.20 1.77 -7.80
CA ASN A 2 5.82 1.36 -6.52
C ASN A 2 6.94 0.32 -6.68
N VAL A 3 6.82 -0.60 -7.64
CA VAL A 3 7.85 -1.63 -7.89
C VAL A 3 9.22 -1.08 -8.29
N LEU A 4 9.29 0.14 -8.85
CA LEU A 4 10.54 0.75 -9.31
C LEU A 4 11.49 1.10 -8.15
N GLN A 5 10.98 1.29 -6.93
CA GLN A 5 11.82 1.56 -5.75
C GLN A 5 12.74 0.39 -5.38
N ASN A 6 12.51 -0.80 -5.96
CA ASN A 6 13.37 -1.95 -5.78
C ASN A 6 14.70 -1.81 -6.53
N PHE A 7 14.82 -0.86 -7.47
CA PHE A 7 16.03 -0.60 -8.23
C PHE A 7 16.79 0.60 -7.66
N ASP A 8 18.12 0.56 -7.73
CA ASP A 8 18.97 1.66 -7.30
C ASP A 8 18.90 2.82 -8.29
N TRP A 9 18.94 2.54 -9.59
CA TRP A 9 18.81 3.53 -10.67
C TRP A 9 17.59 3.21 -11.52
N VAL A 10 16.80 4.23 -11.83
CA VAL A 10 15.58 4.11 -12.64
C VAL A 10 15.64 5.12 -13.77
N VAL A 11 15.67 4.64 -15.01
CA VAL A 11 15.58 5.49 -16.20
C VAL A 11 14.11 5.58 -16.62
N VAL A 12 13.62 6.80 -16.86
CA VAL A 12 12.25 7.04 -17.32
C VAL A 12 12.23 7.97 -18.53
N GLN A 13 11.27 7.74 -19.43
CA GLN A 13 10.85 8.79 -20.34
C GLN A 13 10.10 9.85 -19.52
N ALA A 14 10.68 11.04 -19.38
CA ALA A 14 10.13 12.09 -18.54
C ALA A 14 8.72 12.49 -19.02
N PRO A 15 7.64 12.15 -18.29
CA PRO A 15 6.28 12.39 -18.78
C PRO A 15 6.01 13.89 -18.91
N ASP A 16 5.22 14.26 -19.91
CA ASP A 16 4.80 15.65 -20.06
C ASP A 16 4.14 16.17 -18.77
N LYS A 17 4.52 17.40 -18.36
CA LYS A 17 3.98 18.14 -17.20
C LYS A 17 4.22 17.52 -15.80
N ARG A 18 4.78 16.31 -15.66
CA ARG A 18 5.12 15.75 -14.33
C ARG A 18 6.48 16.25 -13.82
N LYS A 19 6.52 16.65 -12.55
CA LYS A 19 7.75 16.96 -11.80
C LYS A 19 8.46 15.68 -11.35
N ALA A 20 9.78 15.73 -11.22
CA ALA A 20 10.60 14.59 -10.79
C ALA A 20 10.21 14.08 -9.39
N THR A 21 9.85 14.98 -8.48
CA THR A 21 9.46 14.66 -7.09
C THR A 21 8.28 13.68 -6.98
N ALA A 22 7.41 13.60 -7.99
CA ALA A 22 6.32 12.61 -8.02
C ALA A 22 6.82 11.17 -8.27
N LEU A 23 8.00 11.03 -8.88
CA LEU A 23 8.61 9.77 -9.31
C LEU A 23 9.79 9.34 -8.42
N GLU A 24 10.42 10.29 -7.74
CA GLU A 24 11.54 10.03 -6.82
C GLU A 24 11.17 9.07 -5.69
N ARG A 25 12.14 8.26 -5.28
CA ARG A 25 12.02 7.32 -4.16
C ARG A 25 13.28 7.44 -3.29
N PRO A 26 13.17 7.27 -1.96
CA PRO A 26 14.30 7.52 -1.05
C PRO A 26 15.59 6.73 -1.35
N HIS A 27 15.49 5.58 -2.02
CA HIS A 27 16.62 4.70 -2.33
C HIS A 27 16.85 4.50 -3.83
N SER A 28 16.20 5.31 -4.67
CA SER A 28 16.34 5.22 -6.12
C SER A 28 16.78 6.56 -6.69
N THR A 29 17.82 6.54 -7.52
CA THR A 29 18.23 7.70 -8.33
C THR A 29 17.45 7.67 -9.64
N LEU A 30 16.66 8.71 -9.89
CA LEU A 30 15.86 8.86 -11.11
C LEU A 30 16.72 9.52 -12.20
N PHE A 31 16.74 8.92 -13.39
CA PHE A 31 17.38 9.43 -14.60
C PHE A 31 16.30 9.68 -15.67
N ALA A 32 16.33 10.84 -16.32
CA ALA A 32 15.49 11.11 -17.48
C ALA A 32 16.21 10.68 -18.77
N TYR A 33 15.52 9.92 -19.63
CA TYR A 33 16.00 9.60 -20.97
C TYR A 33 16.09 10.85 -21.84
N VAL A 34 17.23 11.03 -22.53
CA VAL A 34 17.45 12.09 -23.51
C VAL A 34 18.28 11.55 -24.67
N SER A 35 17.71 11.52 -25.88
CA SER A 35 18.46 11.24 -27.11
C SER A 35 19.24 12.47 -27.54
N LEU A 36 20.58 12.42 -27.51
CA LEU A 36 21.42 13.57 -27.88
C LEU A 36 21.80 13.56 -29.36
N GLY A 37 21.99 12.40 -29.98
CA GLY A 37 22.36 12.30 -31.39
C GLY A 37 21.18 12.32 -32.35
N GLU A 38 19.96 12.12 -31.86
CA GLU A 38 18.76 12.02 -32.69
C GLU A 38 17.56 12.78 -32.11
N ALA A 39 16.68 13.24 -33.01
CA ALA A 39 15.36 13.76 -32.69
C ALA A 39 14.29 12.90 -33.37
N GLU A 40 13.45 12.23 -32.58
CA GLU A 40 12.37 11.37 -33.09
C GLU A 40 11.36 12.18 -33.91
N ALA A 41 11.03 11.73 -35.12
CA ALA A 41 10.11 12.44 -36.00
C ALA A 41 8.71 12.55 -35.37
N GLY A 42 8.08 13.71 -35.51
CA GLY A 42 6.77 13.99 -34.93
C GLY A 42 6.81 14.54 -33.50
N THR A 43 7.97 14.52 -32.83
CA THR A 43 8.12 15.20 -31.53
C THR A 43 8.19 16.72 -31.68
N ARG A 44 7.81 17.46 -30.63
CA ARG A 44 7.95 18.92 -30.56
C ARG A 44 9.42 19.36 -30.79
N THR A 45 10.37 18.58 -30.29
CA THR A 45 11.80 18.81 -30.50
C THR A 45 12.18 18.73 -31.98
N ALA A 46 11.75 17.67 -32.68
CA ALA A 46 12.05 17.52 -34.11
C ALA A 46 11.37 18.59 -34.99
N GLN A 47 10.16 19.03 -34.63
CA GLN A 47 9.46 20.10 -35.32
C GLN A 47 10.17 21.46 -35.18
N ALA A 48 10.70 21.75 -33.98
CA ALA A 48 11.42 22.99 -33.70
C ALA A 48 12.90 22.97 -34.13
N LEU A 49 13.45 21.81 -34.53
CA LEU A 49 14.86 21.66 -34.87
C LEU A 49 15.21 22.40 -36.17
N PRO A 50 16.17 23.36 -36.13
CA PRO A 50 16.59 24.11 -37.32
C PRO A 50 17.06 23.20 -38.45
N SER A 51 16.80 23.57 -39.69
CA SER A 51 17.16 22.78 -40.88
C SER A 51 18.67 22.51 -40.96
N HIS A 52 19.51 23.50 -40.63
CA HIS A 52 20.97 23.37 -40.61
C HIS A 52 21.49 22.42 -39.52
N CYS A 53 20.66 22.03 -38.56
CA CYS A 53 21.01 21.05 -37.52
C CYS A 53 20.72 19.61 -37.94
N ARG A 54 20.24 19.36 -39.17
CA ARG A 54 19.89 18.02 -39.64
C ARG A 54 21.07 17.43 -40.42
N LEU A 55 21.82 16.53 -39.80
CA LEU A 55 22.95 15.83 -40.42
C LEU A 55 22.49 14.71 -41.35
N GLY A 56 21.38 14.04 -41.04
CA GLY A 56 20.80 12.98 -41.85
C GLY A 56 19.55 12.36 -41.21
N LYS A 57 19.16 11.18 -41.69
CA LYS A 57 17.99 10.44 -41.19
C LYS A 57 18.37 9.01 -40.80
N ASN A 58 17.84 8.53 -39.68
CA ASN A 58 17.85 7.12 -39.33
C ASN A 58 16.48 6.51 -39.68
N SER A 59 16.41 5.77 -40.78
CA SER A 59 15.15 5.21 -41.29
C SER A 59 14.56 4.13 -40.38
N THR A 60 15.40 3.41 -39.63
CA THR A 60 14.96 2.31 -38.75
C THR A 60 14.15 2.81 -37.57
N TRP A 61 14.52 3.97 -37.02
CA TRP A 61 13.86 4.59 -35.87
C TRP A 61 13.01 5.80 -36.24
N ASN A 62 12.90 6.10 -37.54
CA ASN A 62 12.22 7.28 -38.08
C ASN A 62 12.61 8.57 -37.33
N SER A 63 13.91 8.82 -37.22
CA SER A 63 14.47 9.95 -36.48
C SER A 63 15.43 10.77 -37.36
N ILE A 64 15.64 12.02 -36.95
CA ILE A 64 16.60 12.95 -37.57
C ILE A 64 17.91 12.86 -36.80
N ILE A 65 19.02 12.61 -37.48
CA ILE A 65 20.36 12.66 -36.88
C ILE A 65 20.78 14.13 -36.80
N VAL A 66 21.10 14.60 -35.59
CA VAL A 66 21.37 16.01 -35.30
C VAL A 66 22.86 16.29 -35.45
N ASP A 67 23.24 17.39 -36.10
CA ASP A 67 24.65 17.79 -36.20
C ASP A 67 25.18 18.41 -34.90
N GLN A 68 25.66 17.56 -33.99
CA GLN A 68 26.24 18.03 -32.72
C GLN A 68 27.61 18.70 -32.89
N SER A 69 28.22 18.66 -34.08
CA SER A 69 29.45 19.41 -34.34
C SER A 69 29.20 20.93 -34.45
N ASN A 70 27.97 21.33 -34.78
CA ASN A 70 27.57 22.73 -34.90
C ASN A 70 27.18 23.34 -33.52
N PRO A 71 27.83 24.44 -33.07
CA PRO A 71 27.53 25.10 -31.81
C PRO A 71 26.07 25.55 -31.66
N ALA A 72 25.43 26.01 -32.75
CA ALA A 72 24.03 26.46 -32.70
C ALA A 72 23.06 25.31 -32.36
N CYS A 73 23.37 24.10 -32.84
CA CYS A 73 22.59 22.90 -32.57
C CYS A 73 22.75 22.42 -31.13
N ARG A 74 23.96 22.54 -30.56
CA ARG A 74 24.20 22.29 -29.13
C ARG A 74 23.43 23.28 -28.25
N ALA A 75 23.45 24.56 -28.59
CA ALA A 75 22.68 25.59 -27.87
C ALA A 75 21.17 25.28 -27.91
N PHE A 76 20.64 24.87 -29.06
CA PHE A 76 19.25 24.42 -29.18
C PHE A 76 18.92 23.29 -28.21
N TYR A 77 19.77 22.26 -28.10
CA TYR A 77 19.55 21.14 -27.17
C TYR A 77 19.58 21.58 -25.71
N LEU A 78 20.54 22.42 -25.34
CA LEU A 78 20.65 22.96 -23.99
C LEU A 78 19.37 23.72 -23.58
N ASP A 79 18.81 24.54 -24.48
CA ASP A 79 17.70 25.44 -24.15
C ASP A 79 16.32 24.81 -24.37
N ARG A 80 16.15 23.97 -25.39
CA ARG A 80 14.85 23.40 -25.76
C ARG A 80 14.61 21.99 -25.22
N VAL A 81 15.67 21.27 -24.83
CA VAL A 81 15.56 19.90 -24.29
C VAL A 81 15.95 19.85 -22.82
N ILE A 82 17.14 20.34 -22.47
CA ILE A 82 17.69 20.18 -21.12
C ILE A 82 17.08 21.16 -20.12
N ALA A 83 17.02 22.46 -20.43
CA ALA A 83 16.47 23.46 -19.51
C ALA A 83 15.02 23.16 -19.04
N PRO A 84 14.09 22.70 -19.90
CA PRO A 84 12.75 22.30 -19.47
C PRO A 84 12.71 21.05 -18.58
N LEU A 85 13.72 20.17 -18.64
CA LEU A 85 13.84 19.01 -17.76
C LEU A 85 14.36 19.43 -16.38
N LEU A 86 15.39 20.27 -16.34
CA LEU A 86 15.93 20.85 -15.10
C LEU A 86 14.86 21.65 -14.35
N ALA A 87 14.09 22.48 -15.06
CA ALA A 87 12.99 23.26 -14.48
C ALA A 87 11.88 22.37 -13.85
N ARG A 88 11.79 21.10 -14.26
CA ARG A 88 10.87 20.10 -13.69
C ARG A 88 11.51 19.23 -12.61
N GLY A 89 12.77 19.50 -12.25
CA GLY A 89 13.53 18.80 -11.22
C GLY A 89 14.25 17.53 -11.69
N TYR A 90 14.40 17.31 -13.00
CA TYR A 90 15.20 16.19 -13.50
C TYR A 90 16.66 16.61 -13.62
N HIS A 91 17.49 16.14 -12.70
CA HIS A 91 18.91 16.48 -12.59
C HIS A 91 19.85 15.42 -13.18
N ASN A 92 19.39 14.17 -13.29
CA ASN A 92 20.18 13.07 -13.81
C ASN A 92 19.64 12.62 -15.18
N PHE A 93 20.53 12.26 -16.10
CA PHE A 93 20.15 11.95 -17.48
C PHE A 93 20.76 10.64 -17.97
N PHE A 94 19.98 9.90 -18.77
CA PHE A 94 20.47 8.81 -19.59
C PHE A 94 20.60 9.34 -21.02
N PHE A 95 21.82 9.50 -21.51
CA PHE A 95 22.11 10.04 -22.83
C PHE A 95 22.23 8.94 -23.86
N ASP A 96 21.34 8.99 -24.85
CA ASP A 96 21.24 7.99 -25.91
C ASP A 96 21.73 8.52 -27.27
N THR A 97 21.84 7.62 -28.25
CA THR A 97 22.19 7.86 -29.66
C THR A 97 23.55 8.55 -29.88
N LEU A 98 24.49 8.29 -28.97
CA LEU A 98 25.83 8.89 -28.98
C LEU A 98 26.72 8.41 -30.15
N ASP A 99 26.31 7.37 -30.87
CA ASP A 99 27.02 6.78 -32.01
C ASP A 99 26.27 6.89 -33.36
N SER A 100 25.05 7.46 -33.39
CA SER A 100 24.20 7.52 -34.60
C SER A 100 24.82 8.26 -35.79
N TYR A 101 25.69 9.25 -35.55
CA TYR A 101 26.40 9.97 -36.61
C TYR A 101 27.23 9.05 -37.53
N ARG A 102 27.60 7.86 -37.05
CA ARG A 102 28.34 6.87 -37.85
C ARG A 102 27.54 6.32 -39.02
N LEU A 103 26.21 6.35 -38.95
CA LEU A 103 25.32 5.92 -40.04
C LEU A 103 25.44 6.83 -41.26
N VAL A 104 25.69 8.12 -41.06
CA VAL A 104 25.79 9.13 -42.13
C VAL A 104 27.24 9.43 -42.48
N LEU A 105 28.12 9.42 -41.49
CA LEU A 105 29.55 9.69 -41.64
C LEU A 105 30.35 8.38 -41.70
N ALA A 106 29.92 7.42 -42.52
CA ALA A 106 30.65 6.19 -42.77
C ALA A 106 31.88 6.42 -43.68
N GLY A 107 32.79 5.43 -43.78
CA GLY A 107 33.97 5.47 -44.66
C GLY A 107 35.19 6.22 -44.11
N THR A 108 36.38 6.01 -44.67
CA THR A 108 37.64 6.59 -44.18
C THR A 108 37.70 8.11 -44.32
N ASP A 109 37.09 8.66 -45.37
CA ASP A 109 37.21 10.08 -45.74
C ASP A 109 36.47 11.03 -44.78
N ASN A 110 35.52 10.51 -44.00
CA ASN A 110 34.75 11.28 -43.02
C ASN A 110 35.41 11.35 -41.63
N GLN A 111 36.68 10.93 -41.48
CA GLN A 111 37.33 10.85 -40.17
C GLN A 111 37.39 12.21 -39.45
N ALA A 112 37.68 13.31 -40.17
CA ALA A 112 37.71 14.65 -39.59
C ALA A 112 36.32 15.08 -39.07
N LYS A 113 35.26 14.83 -39.84
CA LYS A 113 33.87 15.13 -39.45
C LYS A 113 33.44 14.31 -38.23
N ARG A 114 33.83 13.03 -38.17
CA ARG A 114 33.59 12.18 -36.97
C ARG A 114 34.30 12.73 -35.72
N ARG A 115 35.54 13.21 -35.86
CA ARG A 115 36.27 13.85 -34.75
C ARG A 115 35.58 15.13 -34.29
N ALA A 116 35.14 15.98 -35.21
CA ALA A 116 34.41 17.21 -34.90
C ALA A 116 33.07 16.92 -34.20
N TYR A 117 32.32 15.91 -34.66
CA TYR A 117 31.09 15.48 -34.01
C TYR A 117 31.33 14.97 -32.58
N ARG A 118 32.36 14.14 -32.40
CA ARG A 118 32.79 13.65 -31.08
C ARG A 118 33.13 14.80 -30.13
N ALA A 119 33.91 15.79 -30.60
CA ALA A 119 34.21 16.98 -29.82
C ALA A 119 32.94 17.75 -29.45
N GLY A 120 32.00 17.91 -30.39
CA GLY A 120 30.70 18.51 -30.16
C GLY A 120 29.87 17.79 -29.08
N LEU A 121 29.81 16.47 -29.10
CA LEU A 121 29.14 15.70 -28.02
C LEU A 121 29.79 15.92 -26.65
N ILE A 122 31.13 15.95 -26.60
CA ILE A 122 31.88 16.21 -25.36
C ILE A 122 31.54 17.61 -24.83
N ASP A 123 31.55 18.62 -25.69
CA ASP A 123 31.23 20.01 -25.33
C ASP A 123 29.78 20.15 -24.86
N LEU A 124 28.84 19.46 -25.51
CA LEU A 124 27.43 19.47 -25.09
C LEU A 124 27.27 18.85 -23.70
N ILE A 125 27.84 17.67 -23.45
CA ILE A 125 27.71 16.99 -22.15
C ILE A 125 28.38 17.81 -21.04
N LYS A 126 29.55 18.41 -21.31
CA LYS A 126 30.21 19.34 -20.38
C LYS A 126 29.34 20.56 -20.09
N ALA A 127 28.73 21.15 -21.12
CA ALA A 127 27.83 22.30 -20.94
C ALA A 127 26.58 21.93 -20.13
N ILE A 128 26.05 20.71 -20.28
CA ILE A 128 24.95 20.21 -19.45
C ILE A 128 25.40 20.10 -17.99
N HIS A 129 26.57 19.50 -17.72
CA HIS A 129 27.12 19.40 -16.37
C HIS A 129 27.42 20.78 -15.76
N GLN A 130 27.88 21.74 -16.56
CA GLN A 130 28.13 23.11 -16.08
C GLN A 130 26.83 23.80 -15.64
N ARG A 131 25.69 23.53 -16.31
CA ARG A 131 24.37 24.05 -15.90
C ARG A 131 23.85 23.39 -14.62
N ASP A 132 24.22 22.13 -14.38
CA ASP A 132 23.91 21.41 -13.13
C ASP A 132 25.07 20.52 -12.69
N PRO A 133 26.00 21.05 -11.87
CA PRO A 133 27.17 20.31 -11.40
C PRO A 133 26.83 19.12 -10.48
N THR A 134 25.60 19.01 -10.01
CA THR A 134 25.15 17.88 -9.19
C THR A 134 24.59 16.72 -10.02
N GLY A 135 24.32 16.98 -11.31
CA GLY A 135 23.72 16.01 -12.22
C GLY A 135 24.61 14.80 -12.49
N LYS A 136 23.97 13.62 -12.50
CA LYS A 136 24.62 12.34 -12.81
C LYS A 136 24.17 11.83 -14.18
N PHE A 137 25.11 11.30 -14.96
CA PHE A 137 24.82 10.87 -16.33
C PHE A 137 25.16 9.40 -16.56
N ILE A 138 24.29 8.72 -17.30
CA ILE A 138 24.55 7.40 -17.88
C ILE A 138 24.67 7.59 -19.39
N LEU A 139 25.76 7.10 -19.98
CA LEU A 139 25.93 7.12 -21.43
C LEU A 139 25.46 5.80 -22.03
N ASN A 140 24.60 5.80 -23.03
CA ASN A 140 24.40 4.62 -23.86
C ASN A 140 25.54 4.54 -24.88
N ARG A 141 26.42 3.55 -24.71
CA ARG A 141 27.68 3.38 -25.42
C ARG A 141 28.61 4.57 -25.21
N GLY A 142 28.96 5.31 -26.28
CA GLY A 142 29.85 6.47 -26.19
C GLY A 142 31.22 6.17 -25.59
N PHE A 143 31.75 4.95 -25.77
CA PHE A 143 33.00 4.50 -25.14
C PHE A 143 34.20 5.40 -25.46
N GLU A 144 34.21 6.03 -26.63
CA GLU A 144 35.26 6.94 -27.05
C GLU A 144 35.19 8.31 -26.35
N LEU A 145 34.10 8.61 -25.63
CA LEU A 145 33.92 9.89 -24.93
C LEU A 145 34.50 9.87 -23.50
N LEU A 146 34.74 8.68 -22.95
CA LEU A 146 34.97 8.47 -21.52
C LEU A 146 36.17 9.25 -20.98
N ASP A 147 37.31 9.21 -21.66
CA ASP A 147 38.52 9.92 -21.22
C ASP A 147 38.27 11.43 -21.08
N ALA A 148 37.55 12.02 -22.04
CA ALA A 148 37.30 13.47 -22.08
C ALA A 148 36.20 13.93 -21.12
N LEU A 149 35.37 13.00 -20.64
CA LEU A 149 34.25 13.24 -19.73
C LEU A 149 34.54 12.81 -18.29
N HIS A 150 35.79 12.42 -17.99
CA HIS A 150 36.19 12.11 -16.63
C HIS A 150 35.91 13.31 -15.70
N GLY A 151 35.20 13.07 -14.61
CA GLY A 151 34.79 14.11 -13.65
C GLY A 151 33.64 15.02 -14.11
N GLN A 152 32.96 14.71 -15.22
CA GLN A 152 31.86 15.52 -15.77
C GLN A 152 30.47 14.90 -15.47
N GLY A 153 30.26 14.41 -14.26
CA GLY A 153 28.99 13.83 -13.81
C GLY A 153 28.66 12.42 -14.35
N VAL A 154 29.48 11.84 -15.24
CA VAL A 154 29.24 10.48 -15.75
C VAL A 154 29.45 9.45 -14.62
N VAL A 155 28.44 8.62 -14.37
CA VAL A 155 28.46 7.59 -13.32
C VAL A 155 28.37 6.17 -13.87
N GLY A 156 27.92 6.00 -15.11
CA GLY A 156 27.77 4.69 -15.72
C GLY A 156 27.69 4.72 -17.24
N VAL A 157 27.86 3.55 -17.84
CA VAL A 157 27.80 3.36 -19.30
C VAL A 157 26.97 2.12 -19.59
N ALA A 158 25.88 2.30 -20.32
CA ALA A 158 25.03 1.23 -20.81
C ALA A 158 25.44 0.75 -22.21
N ALA A 159 25.08 -0.47 -22.57
CA ALA A 159 25.09 -0.90 -23.97
C ALA A 159 24.00 -1.93 -24.25
N GLU A 160 23.42 -1.82 -25.45
CA GLU A 160 22.43 -2.73 -26.03
C GLU A 160 23.08 -3.47 -27.22
N SER A 161 23.25 -4.80 -27.19
CA SER A 161 23.02 -5.74 -26.08
C SER A 161 24.19 -6.71 -25.96
N LEU A 162 24.35 -7.36 -24.81
CA LEU A 162 25.51 -8.22 -24.55
C LEU A 162 25.35 -9.66 -25.06
N TYR A 163 24.18 -10.29 -24.86
CA TYR A 163 23.91 -11.68 -25.26
C TYR A 163 22.59 -11.86 -26.03
N ARG A 164 21.57 -11.06 -25.73
CA ARG A 164 20.25 -11.09 -26.34
C ARG A 164 19.82 -9.70 -26.75
N GLY A 165 19.70 -9.48 -28.06
CA GLY A 165 19.36 -8.20 -28.66
C GLY A 165 17.92 -8.14 -29.16
N TRP A 166 17.51 -6.93 -29.54
CA TRP A 166 16.27 -6.66 -30.25
C TRP A 166 16.59 -6.07 -31.61
N ASP A 167 16.15 -6.73 -32.68
CA ASP A 167 16.23 -6.18 -34.03
C ASP A 167 14.98 -5.34 -34.30
N GLN A 168 15.16 -4.02 -34.34
CA GLN A 168 14.07 -3.06 -34.55
C GLN A 168 13.45 -3.16 -35.95
N LYS A 169 14.22 -3.53 -36.97
CA LYS A 169 13.72 -3.64 -38.36
C LYS A 169 12.81 -4.85 -38.51
N THR A 170 13.21 -5.99 -37.96
CA THR A 170 12.43 -7.23 -38.06
C THR A 170 11.46 -7.44 -36.89
N LYS A 171 11.57 -6.62 -35.82
CA LYS A 171 10.84 -6.75 -34.55
C LYS A 171 11.01 -8.15 -33.93
N ARG A 172 12.24 -8.65 -33.92
CA ARG A 172 12.58 -9.99 -33.42
C ARG A 172 13.66 -9.94 -32.34
N TYR A 173 13.54 -10.85 -31.38
CA TYR A 173 14.59 -11.13 -30.42
C TYR A 173 15.69 -11.96 -31.09
N VAL A 174 16.95 -11.56 -30.94
CA VAL A 174 18.09 -12.18 -31.61
C VAL A 174 19.22 -12.51 -30.63
N ALA A 175 20.03 -13.51 -30.96
CA ALA A 175 21.28 -13.74 -30.24
C ALA A 175 22.33 -12.73 -30.71
N VAL A 176 23.08 -12.16 -29.77
CA VAL A 176 24.22 -11.29 -30.10
C VAL A 176 25.38 -12.16 -30.59
N PRO A 177 26.03 -11.83 -31.74
CA PRO A 177 27.19 -12.56 -32.24
C PRO A 177 28.33 -12.58 -31.21
N ARG A 178 29.07 -13.69 -31.16
CA ARG A 178 30.16 -13.86 -30.18
C ARG A 178 31.24 -12.77 -30.27
N ALA A 179 31.59 -12.33 -31.48
CA ALA A 179 32.56 -11.26 -31.67
C ALA A 179 32.10 -9.93 -31.03
N ASP A 180 30.81 -9.61 -31.12
CA ASP A 180 30.22 -8.40 -30.53
C ASP A 180 30.15 -8.51 -29.01
N THR A 181 29.80 -9.69 -28.49
CA THR A 181 29.87 -9.98 -27.06
C THR A 181 31.29 -9.79 -26.52
N ASP A 182 32.30 -10.37 -27.18
CA ASP A 182 33.70 -10.29 -26.75
C ASP A 182 34.20 -8.83 -26.79
N TYR A 183 33.83 -8.08 -27.84
CA TYR A 183 34.11 -6.64 -27.93
C TYR A 183 33.46 -5.85 -26.78
N LEU A 184 32.18 -6.06 -26.49
CA LEU A 184 31.47 -5.34 -25.42
C LEU A 184 32.04 -5.68 -24.04
N LEU A 185 32.42 -6.93 -23.78
CA LEU A 185 33.09 -7.31 -22.53
C LEU A 185 34.40 -6.53 -22.33
N GLN A 186 35.18 -6.33 -23.39
CA GLN A 186 36.38 -5.50 -23.34
C GLN A 186 36.06 -4.02 -23.07
N GLN A 187 35.02 -3.45 -23.69
CA GLN A 187 34.62 -2.06 -23.41
C GLN A 187 34.11 -1.91 -21.97
N PHE A 188 33.29 -2.84 -21.47
CA PHE A 188 32.84 -2.81 -20.08
C PHE A 188 33.99 -2.96 -19.08
N ALA A 189 35.05 -3.70 -19.42
CA ALA A 189 36.26 -3.72 -18.61
C ALA A 189 36.93 -2.34 -18.53
N LYS A 190 36.97 -1.58 -19.64
CA LYS A 190 37.45 -0.19 -19.64
C LYS A 190 36.55 0.71 -18.80
N VAL A 191 35.23 0.61 -18.94
CA VAL A 191 34.26 1.37 -18.13
C VAL A 191 34.54 1.20 -16.63
N ARG A 192 34.75 -0.04 -16.18
CA ARG A 192 35.14 -0.30 -14.77
C ARG A 192 36.49 0.29 -14.39
N LYS A 193 37.48 0.26 -15.30
CA LYS A 193 38.80 0.87 -15.06
C LYS A 193 38.70 2.39 -14.81
N HIS A 194 37.67 3.04 -15.37
CA HIS A 194 37.34 4.45 -15.07
C HIS A 194 36.51 4.66 -13.79
N GLY A 195 36.26 3.61 -13.00
CA GLY A 195 35.43 3.69 -11.80
C GLY A 195 33.94 3.84 -12.07
N LEU A 196 33.50 3.63 -13.32
CA LEU A 196 32.11 3.77 -13.74
C LEU A 196 31.37 2.43 -13.68
N VAL A 197 30.04 2.48 -13.58
CA VAL A 197 29.18 1.29 -13.59
C VAL A 197 28.90 0.84 -15.03
N PRO A 198 29.39 -0.34 -15.48
CA PRO A 198 28.95 -0.93 -16.74
C PRO A 198 27.53 -1.51 -16.61
N ILE A 199 26.66 -1.21 -17.57
CA ILE A 199 25.27 -1.66 -17.61
C ILE A 199 25.03 -2.39 -18.94
N ALA A 200 24.46 -3.59 -18.90
CA ALA A 200 24.03 -4.29 -20.11
C ALA A 200 22.49 -4.36 -20.14
N ILE A 201 21.91 -3.88 -21.23
CA ILE A 201 20.47 -3.92 -21.48
C ILE A 201 20.22 -5.00 -22.55
N ASP A 202 19.58 -6.09 -22.14
CA ASP A 202 19.32 -7.26 -22.98
C ASP A 202 17.81 -7.51 -23.11
N TYR A 203 17.41 -8.13 -24.21
CA TYR A 203 16.01 -8.23 -24.59
C TYR A 203 15.51 -9.66 -24.65
N LEU A 204 14.42 -9.95 -23.93
CA LEU A 204 13.70 -11.21 -24.01
C LEU A 204 12.17 -10.98 -23.96
N PRO A 205 11.37 -11.88 -24.55
CA PRO A 205 9.92 -11.81 -24.44
C PRO A 205 9.43 -11.81 -22.98
N PRO A 206 8.34 -11.08 -22.64
CA PRO A 206 7.79 -11.01 -21.28
C PRO A 206 7.51 -12.39 -20.64
N GLN A 207 7.17 -13.39 -21.46
CA GLN A 207 6.84 -14.75 -21.01
C GLN A 207 8.07 -15.55 -20.57
N GLN A 208 9.29 -15.10 -20.90
CA GLN A 208 10.55 -15.81 -20.62
C GLN A 208 11.25 -15.31 -19.34
N ARG A 209 10.48 -14.96 -18.29
CA ARG A 209 11.02 -14.35 -17.05
C ARG A 209 12.13 -15.18 -16.39
N THR A 210 11.99 -16.50 -16.29
CA THR A 210 13.03 -17.37 -15.71
C THR A 210 14.33 -17.33 -16.51
N GLN A 211 14.23 -17.22 -17.84
CA GLN A 211 15.41 -17.09 -18.72
C GLN A 211 16.03 -15.71 -18.58
N ALA A 212 15.22 -14.66 -18.42
CA ALA A 212 15.70 -13.31 -18.11
C ALA A 212 16.45 -13.26 -16.77
N GLU A 213 15.98 -13.95 -15.73
CA GLU A 213 16.70 -14.08 -14.46
C GLU A 213 18.03 -14.83 -14.61
N ALA A 214 18.06 -15.90 -15.39
CA ALA A 214 19.30 -16.64 -15.66
C ALA A 214 20.31 -15.79 -16.45
N LEU A 215 19.83 -15.05 -17.45
CA LEU A 215 20.63 -14.13 -18.24
C LEU A 215 21.18 -12.98 -17.38
N ALA A 216 20.34 -12.37 -16.54
CA ALA A 216 20.76 -11.33 -15.61
C ALA A 216 21.88 -11.82 -14.67
N ARG A 217 21.78 -13.05 -14.14
CA ARG A 217 22.86 -13.66 -13.34
C ARG A 217 24.14 -13.87 -14.15
N LYS A 218 24.04 -14.33 -15.39
CA LYS A 218 25.19 -14.51 -16.28
C LYS A 218 25.91 -13.18 -16.55
N ILE A 219 25.16 -12.12 -16.83
CA ILE A 219 25.71 -10.78 -17.03
C ILE A 219 26.37 -10.26 -15.74
N ALA A 220 25.69 -10.40 -14.60
CA ALA A 220 26.20 -9.98 -13.29
C ALA A 220 27.53 -10.66 -12.92
N ALA A 221 27.75 -11.90 -13.32
CA ALA A 221 29.00 -12.63 -13.10
C ALA A 221 30.22 -11.98 -13.77
N HIS A 222 30.04 -11.13 -14.78
CA HIS A 222 31.10 -10.34 -15.39
C HIS A 222 31.38 -9.01 -14.66
N GLY A 223 30.74 -8.75 -13.53
CA GLY A 223 30.78 -7.44 -12.85
C GLY A 223 30.08 -6.36 -13.66
N ILE A 224 28.98 -6.69 -14.33
CA ILE A 224 28.15 -5.80 -15.15
C ILE A 224 26.75 -5.75 -14.56
N ALA A 225 26.16 -4.56 -14.42
CA ALA A 225 24.79 -4.41 -13.96
C ALA A 225 23.81 -4.84 -15.06
N PRO A 226 23.02 -5.91 -14.89
CA PRO A 226 22.07 -6.35 -15.91
C PRO A 226 20.77 -5.56 -15.84
N TYR A 227 20.13 -5.34 -16.98
CA TYR A 227 18.69 -5.11 -17.06
C TYR A 227 18.12 -5.87 -18.25
N VAL A 228 17.38 -6.94 -17.98
CA VAL A 228 16.77 -7.79 -19.01
C VAL A 228 15.27 -7.51 -19.07
N THR A 229 14.78 -7.06 -20.22
CA THR A 229 13.39 -6.58 -20.40
C THR A 229 12.86 -6.89 -21.81
N ASP A 230 11.65 -6.45 -22.14
CA ASP A 230 11.07 -6.58 -23.48
C ASP A 230 11.60 -5.50 -24.45
N GLY A 231 11.48 -5.75 -25.76
CA GLY A 231 11.96 -4.84 -26.80
C GLY A 231 11.30 -3.45 -26.81
N ALA A 232 10.12 -3.29 -26.20
CA ALA A 232 9.43 -2.01 -26.11
C ALA A 232 9.69 -1.26 -24.78
N LEU A 233 10.50 -1.83 -23.87
CA LEU A 233 10.84 -1.23 -22.57
C LEU A 233 9.62 -0.87 -21.73
N ASN A 234 8.53 -1.63 -21.84
CA ASN A 234 7.24 -1.30 -21.21
C ASN A 234 6.82 -2.29 -20.10
N ILE A 235 7.66 -3.29 -19.80
CA ILE A 235 7.52 -4.16 -18.64
C ILE A 235 8.54 -3.83 -17.53
N VAL A 236 8.33 -4.39 -16.34
CA VAL A 236 9.37 -4.39 -15.30
C VAL A 236 10.28 -5.60 -15.49
N GLY A 237 11.46 -5.32 -16.02
CA GLY A 237 12.51 -6.30 -16.26
C GLY A 237 13.15 -6.87 -15.00
N VAL A 238 14.23 -7.62 -15.22
CA VAL A 238 15.03 -8.26 -14.18
C VAL A 238 16.44 -7.68 -14.16
N SER A 239 16.96 -7.41 -12.96
CA SER A 239 18.35 -6.97 -12.75
C SER A 239 19.07 -7.93 -11.79
N SER A 240 20.11 -7.46 -11.10
CA SER A 240 20.72 -8.15 -9.95
C SER A 240 19.71 -8.40 -8.82
N VAL A 241 18.60 -7.66 -8.86
CA VAL A 241 17.39 -7.86 -8.07
C VAL A 241 16.24 -8.29 -8.97
N THR A 242 15.38 -9.16 -8.45
CA THR A 242 14.12 -9.58 -9.08
C THR A 242 12.96 -9.04 -8.24
N PRO A 243 12.33 -7.93 -8.65
CA PRO A 243 11.18 -7.37 -7.93
C PRO A 243 10.08 -8.41 -7.74
N GLN A 244 9.54 -8.46 -6.54
CA GLN A 244 8.32 -9.20 -6.21
C GLN A 244 7.18 -8.19 -6.23
N PRO A 245 6.33 -8.19 -7.28
CA PRO A 245 5.21 -7.26 -7.31
C PRO A 245 4.27 -7.56 -6.13
N ARG A 246 3.79 -6.51 -5.46
CA ARG A 246 2.90 -6.63 -4.30
C ARG A 246 1.50 -6.06 -4.53
N ARG A 247 1.29 -5.35 -5.63
CA ARG A 247 0.02 -4.71 -5.93
C ARG A 247 -0.92 -5.70 -6.61
N ILE A 248 -2.15 -5.79 -6.13
CA ILE A 248 -3.29 -6.40 -6.81
C ILE A 248 -4.20 -5.30 -7.32
N LEU A 249 -4.53 -5.32 -8.61
CA LEU A 249 -5.59 -4.46 -9.14
C LEU A 249 -6.93 -5.16 -8.90
N MET A 250 -7.89 -4.43 -8.33
CA MET A 250 -9.23 -4.93 -8.04
C MET A 250 -10.21 -4.16 -8.93
N LEU A 251 -10.89 -4.87 -9.84
CA LEU A 251 -11.79 -4.27 -10.82
C LEU A 251 -13.24 -4.55 -10.43
N TYR A 252 -14.01 -3.48 -10.26
CA TYR A 252 -15.44 -3.51 -10.03
C TYR A 252 -16.14 -2.55 -10.99
N GLU A 253 -17.46 -2.64 -11.07
CA GLU A 253 -18.33 -1.82 -11.89
C GLU A 253 -19.51 -1.29 -11.07
N GLY A 254 -20.11 -0.18 -11.54
CA GLY A 254 -21.32 0.39 -10.95
C GLY A 254 -21.08 1.71 -10.23
N PRO A 255 -22.15 2.41 -9.79
CA PRO A 255 -22.07 3.73 -9.18
C PRO A 255 -21.52 3.71 -7.74
N HIS A 256 -21.05 2.55 -7.28
CA HIS A 256 -20.60 2.36 -5.92
C HIS A 256 -19.33 3.16 -5.63
N ALA A 257 -19.31 3.83 -4.48
CA ALA A 257 -18.08 4.37 -3.94
C ALA A 257 -17.04 3.23 -3.78
N PRO A 258 -15.72 3.50 -3.91
CA PRO A 258 -14.68 2.48 -3.75
C PRO A 258 -14.73 1.71 -2.41
N MET A 259 -15.39 2.25 -1.40
CA MET A 259 -15.59 1.62 -0.09
C MET A 259 -16.76 0.63 -0.08
N ASN A 260 -17.77 0.82 -0.95
CA ASN A 260 -19.08 0.17 -0.85
C ASN A 260 -19.27 -0.88 -1.95
N ASN A 261 -18.35 -1.84 -2.03
CA ASN A 261 -18.41 -2.94 -2.99
C ASN A 261 -17.78 -4.22 -2.43
N ASN A 262 -18.11 -5.36 -3.06
CA ASN A 262 -17.65 -6.69 -2.64
C ASN A 262 -16.12 -6.85 -2.60
N LEU A 263 -15.36 -6.13 -3.44
CA LEU A 263 -13.90 -6.18 -3.40
C LEU A 263 -13.35 -5.54 -2.12
N ASN A 264 -13.88 -4.39 -1.71
CA ASN A 264 -13.43 -3.75 -0.47
C ASN A 264 -13.93 -4.51 0.76
N TRP A 265 -15.23 -4.84 0.80
CA TRP A 265 -15.83 -5.52 1.94
C TRP A 265 -15.22 -6.90 2.19
N TYR A 266 -14.92 -7.66 1.14
CA TYR A 266 -14.58 -9.07 1.30
C TYR A 266 -13.22 -9.46 0.74
N ALA A 267 -12.87 -9.07 -0.49
CA ALA A 267 -11.63 -9.55 -1.13
C ALA A 267 -10.36 -8.88 -0.57
N ALA A 268 -10.44 -7.61 -0.16
CA ALA A 268 -9.28 -6.82 0.23
C ALA A 268 -8.59 -7.36 1.49
N MET A 269 -9.34 -7.75 2.53
CA MET A 269 -8.75 -8.23 3.79
C MET A 269 -7.90 -9.51 3.61
N PRO A 270 -8.38 -10.58 2.95
CA PRO A 270 -7.55 -11.75 2.67
C PRO A 270 -6.28 -11.42 1.87
N LEU A 271 -6.35 -10.50 0.91
CA LEU A 271 -5.19 -10.05 0.12
C LEU A 271 -4.19 -9.25 0.98
N ASN A 272 -4.68 -8.34 1.83
CA ASN A 272 -3.84 -7.60 2.78
C ASN A 272 -3.13 -8.57 3.73
N HIS A 273 -3.85 -9.54 4.30
CA HIS A 273 -3.23 -10.57 5.14
C HIS A 273 -2.18 -11.38 4.36
N LEU A 274 -2.44 -11.73 3.09
CA LEU A 274 -1.46 -12.40 2.23
C LEU A 274 -0.24 -11.52 1.87
N GLY A 275 -0.19 -10.27 2.32
CA GLY A 275 0.95 -9.38 2.11
C GLY A 275 0.82 -8.45 0.91
N TYR A 276 -0.35 -8.38 0.29
CA TYR A 276 -0.55 -7.64 -0.96
C TYR A 276 -1.27 -6.32 -0.72
N ALA A 277 -0.75 -5.28 -1.36
CA ALA A 277 -1.35 -3.96 -1.46
C ALA A 277 -2.49 -4.02 -2.48
N THR A 278 -3.61 -3.35 -2.21
CA THR A 278 -4.80 -3.42 -3.08
C THR A 278 -5.07 -2.08 -3.74
N ARG A 279 -5.46 -2.09 -5.01
CA ARG A 279 -5.82 -0.88 -5.75
C ARG A 279 -7.07 -1.11 -6.56
N GLN A 280 -8.15 -0.44 -6.18
CA GLN A 280 -9.43 -0.52 -6.88
C GLN A 280 -9.47 0.36 -8.11
N ILE A 281 -10.18 -0.09 -9.14
CA ILE A 281 -10.50 0.66 -10.35
C ILE A 281 -11.96 0.37 -10.68
N ASP A 282 -12.77 1.43 -10.75
CA ASP A 282 -14.12 1.37 -11.29
C ASP A 282 -14.02 1.34 -12.83
N VAL A 283 -14.28 0.17 -13.42
CA VAL A 283 -14.17 0.01 -14.88
C VAL A 283 -15.31 0.70 -15.64
N SER A 284 -16.36 1.12 -14.95
CA SER A 284 -17.48 1.86 -15.56
C SER A 284 -17.10 3.32 -15.82
N THR A 285 -16.35 3.97 -14.91
CA THR A 285 -16.01 5.40 -15.01
C THR A 285 -14.53 5.69 -15.27
N GLN A 286 -13.61 4.80 -14.89
CA GLN A 286 -12.17 5.05 -14.93
C GLN A 286 -11.47 4.36 -16.10
N ASN A 287 -10.34 4.91 -16.53
CA ASN A 287 -9.52 4.28 -17.55
C ASN A 287 -8.60 3.21 -16.95
N LEU A 288 -8.52 2.07 -17.64
CA LEU A 288 -7.59 1.01 -17.30
C LEU A 288 -6.15 1.44 -17.66
N PRO A 289 -5.12 1.01 -16.91
CA PRO A 289 -3.73 1.31 -17.21
C PRO A 289 -3.33 0.84 -18.62
N THR A 290 -2.55 1.64 -19.34
CA THR A 290 -2.07 1.32 -20.68
C THR A 290 -0.86 0.37 -20.64
N GLY A 291 -0.77 -0.53 -21.63
CA GLY A 291 0.37 -1.43 -21.80
C GLY A 291 0.35 -2.65 -20.88
N PRO A 292 1.34 -3.55 -21.02
CA PRO A 292 1.45 -4.74 -20.19
C PRO A 292 1.84 -4.41 -18.75
N LEU A 293 1.16 -5.03 -17.79
CA LEU A 293 1.45 -4.89 -16.36
C LEU A 293 2.43 -5.94 -15.82
N THR A 294 3.13 -6.66 -16.70
CA THR A 294 4.10 -7.70 -16.35
C THR A 294 5.16 -7.14 -15.39
N GLY A 295 5.27 -7.78 -14.22
CA GLY A 295 6.18 -7.37 -13.15
C GLY A 295 5.77 -6.09 -12.40
N GLN A 296 4.69 -5.41 -12.80
CA GLN A 296 4.16 -4.23 -12.10
C GLN A 296 3.16 -4.59 -11.01
N VAL A 297 2.34 -5.62 -11.27
CA VAL A 297 1.28 -6.11 -10.38
C VAL A 297 1.45 -7.62 -10.19
N ALA A 298 1.04 -8.13 -9.04
CA ALA A 298 1.06 -9.57 -8.76
C ALA A 298 -0.11 -10.29 -9.44
N GLY A 299 -1.19 -9.57 -9.72
CA GLY A 299 -2.35 -10.09 -10.42
C GLY A 299 -3.51 -9.09 -10.41
N ILE A 300 -4.61 -9.52 -11.01
CA ILE A 300 -5.85 -8.76 -11.12
C ILE A 300 -6.98 -9.60 -10.50
N VAL A 301 -7.82 -8.98 -9.69
CA VAL A 301 -9.04 -9.59 -9.15
C VAL A 301 -10.23 -8.83 -9.71
N THR A 302 -11.20 -9.51 -10.27
CA THR A 302 -12.48 -8.92 -10.67
C THR A 302 -13.58 -9.44 -9.76
N TRP A 303 -14.52 -8.59 -9.39
CA TRP A 303 -15.77 -9.01 -8.79
C TRP A 303 -16.86 -8.12 -9.35
N PHE A 304 -17.56 -8.66 -10.34
CA PHE A 304 -18.65 -7.96 -10.99
C PHE A 304 -19.97 -8.45 -10.43
N ASP A 305 -20.89 -7.52 -10.17
CA ASP A 305 -22.24 -7.79 -9.68
C ASP A 305 -23.20 -8.09 -10.84
N ASN A 306 -22.89 -7.59 -12.05
CA ASN A 306 -23.72 -7.75 -13.23
C ASN A 306 -23.15 -8.78 -14.22
N ALA A 307 -24.05 -9.43 -14.97
CA ALA A 307 -23.65 -10.31 -16.07
C ALA A 307 -23.00 -9.54 -17.24
N SER A 308 -23.32 -8.25 -17.41
CA SER A 308 -22.74 -7.33 -18.38
C SER A 308 -22.84 -5.88 -17.90
N PHE A 309 -22.01 -4.99 -18.44
CA PHE A 309 -21.99 -3.55 -18.14
C PHE A 309 -21.44 -2.74 -19.33
N PRO A 310 -21.69 -1.42 -19.43
CA PRO A 310 -21.43 -0.63 -20.65
C PRO A 310 -20.01 -0.72 -21.24
N ARG A 311 -18.99 -0.95 -20.42
CA ARG A 311 -17.57 -1.04 -20.84
C ARG A 311 -17.01 -2.46 -20.83
N SER A 312 -17.87 -3.47 -20.71
CA SER A 312 -17.47 -4.88 -20.56
C SER A 312 -16.50 -5.35 -21.66
N ALA A 313 -16.84 -5.16 -22.94
CA ALA A 313 -15.98 -5.60 -24.05
C ALA A 313 -14.59 -4.92 -24.04
N ALA A 314 -14.53 -3.63 -23.68
CA ALA A 314 -13.27 -2.92 -23.55
C ALA A 314 -12.43 -3.43 -22.37
N THR A 315 -13.08 -3.74 -21.24
CA THR A 315 -12.44 -4.34 -20.07
C THR A 315 -11.89 -5.73 -20.37
N TRP A 316 -12.65 -6.58 -21.08
CA TRP A 316 -12.20 -7.92 -21.44
C TRP A 316 -11.09 -7.93 -22.49
N ARG A 317 -11.14 -7.03 -23.48
CA ARG A 317 -10.01 -6.83 -24.40
C ARG A 317 -8.73 -6.50 -23.63
N TRP A 318 -8.82 -5.59 -22.66
CA TRP A 318 -7.70 -5.25 -21.80
C TRP A 318 -7.24 -6.44 -20.94
N LEU A 319 -8.17 -7.19 -20.33
CA LEU A 319 -7.84 -8.39 -19.55
C LEU A 319 -7.11 -9.44 -20.39
N HIS A 320 -7.53 -9.66 -21.64
CA HIS A 320 -6.82 -10.56 -22.57
C HIS A 320 -5.40 -10.10 -22.86
N GLU A 321 -5.17 -8.80 -23.05
CA GLU A 321 -3.82 -8.25 -23.20
C GLU A 321 -2.96 -8.53 -21.95
N GLN A 322 -3.53 -8.36 -20.75
CA GLN A 322 -2.81 -8.64 -19.50
C GLN A 322 -2.52 -10.13 -19.30
N ILE A 323 -3.50 -11.00 -19.62
CA ILE A 323 -3.34 -12.47 -19.58
C ILE A 323 -2.26 -12.92 -20.56
N ALA A 324 -2.27 -12.40 -21.79
CA ALA A 324 -1.24 -12.68 -22.80
C ALA A 324 0.15 -12.19 -22.35
N ALA A 325 0.20 -11.10 -21.58
CA ALA A 325 1.41 -10.57 -20.95
C ALA A 325 1.83 -11.35 -19.68
N GLY A 326 1.10 -12.41 -19.30
CA GLY A 326 1.42 -13.29 -18.18
C GLY A 326 0.96 -12.78 -16.82
N VAL A 327 0.07 -11.78 -16.77
CA VAL A 327 -0.53 -11.31 -15.52
C VAL A 327 -1.69 -12.24 -15.13
N PRO A 328 -1.65 -12.88 -13.96
CA PRO A 328 -2.71 -13.79 -13.55
C PRO A 328 -3.97 -13.04 -13.13
N VAL A 329 -5.14 -13.59 -13.47
CA VAL A 329 -6.46 -13.00 -13.20
C VAL A 329 -7.31 -13.95 -12.35
N ALA A 330 -7.93 -13.43 -11.29
CA ALA A 330 -8.92 -14.13 -10.48
C ALA A 330 -10.29 -13.48 -10.64
N VAL A 331 -11.28 -14.24 -11.12
CA VAL A 331 -12.65 -13.76 -11.30
C VAL A 331 -13.55 -14.28 -10.18
N LEU A 332 -14.28 -13.39 -9.51
CA LEU A 332 -15.26 -13.72 -8.49
C LEU A 332 -16.66 -13.27 -8.93
N GLY A 333 -17.67 -14.07 -8.60
CA GLY A 333 -19.08 -13.75 -8.81
C GLY A 333 -19.51 -13.94 -10.27
N SER A 334 -19.16 -12.98 -11.13
CA SER A 334 -19.54 -12.95 -12.54
C SER A 334 -18.34 -12.65 -13.43
N PHE A 335 -18.33 -13.21 -14.64
CA PHE A 335 -17.38 -12.77 -15.69
C PHE A 335 -17.71 -11.36 -16.20
N GLY A 336 -18.96 -10.89 -16.07
CA GLY A 336 -19.35 -9.57 -16.55
C GLY A 336 -19.21 -9.38 -18.06
N ALA A 337 -19.17 -10.46 -18.85
CA ALA A 337 -18.91 -10.44 -20.31
C ALA A 337 -20.18 -10.35 -21.18
N GLY A 338 -21.38 -10.39 -20.59
CA GLY A 338 -22.61 -10.75 -21.30
C GLY A 338 -22.54 -12.18 -21.82
N GLY A 339 -23.61 -12.71 -22.42
CA GLY A 339 -23.60 -14.05 -23.05
C GLY A 339 -22.66 -14.20 -24.26
N ASP A 340 -21.66 -13.32 -24.42
CA ASP A 340 -20.66 -13.38 -25.48
C ASP A 340 -19.68 -14.52 -25.23
N SER A 341 -19.99 -15.67 -25.85
CA SER A 341 -19.14 -16.84 -25.82
C SER A 341 -17.76 -16.59 -26.44
N THR A 342 -17.59 -15.64 -27.37
CA THR A 342 -16.30 -15.43 -28.05
C THR A 342 -15.23 -14.85 -27.11
N THR A 343 -15.63 -13.92 -26.24
CA THR A 343 -14.76 -13.35 -25.20
C THR A 343 -14.23 -14.45 -24.29
N LEU A 344 -15.08 -15.36 -23.81
CA LEU A 344 -14.67 -16.41 -22.87
C LEU A 344 -14.02 -17.63 -23.57
N GLN A 345 -14.34 -17.90 -24.84
CA GLN A 345 -13.69 -18.94 -25.66
C GLN A 345 -12.19 -18.73 -25.81
N ALA A 346 -11.73 -17.47 -25.90
CA ALA A 346 -10.31 -17.13 -25.90
C ALA A 346 -9.57 -17.61 -24.63
N LEU A 347 -10.32 -17.80 -23.53
CA LEU A 347 -9.83 -18.31 -22.25
C LEU A 347 -9.99 -19.84 -22.10
N ALA A 348 -10.32 -20.52 -23.20
CA ALA A 348 -10.59 -21.95 -23.27
C ALA A 348 -11.82 -22.38 -22.45
N LEU A 349 -12.78 -21.44 -22.29
CA LEU A 349 -14.10 -21.66 -21.70
C LEU A 349 -15.15 -21.84 -22.81
N SER A 350 -16.04 -22.80 -22.66
CA SER A 350 -17.14 -23.01 -23.61
C SER A 350 -18.45 -23.16 -22.88
N GLN A 351 -19.53 -22.65 -23.47
CA GLN A 351 -20.87 -22.85 -22.94
C GLN A 351 -21.42 -24.18 -23.48
N GLY A 352 -21.85 -25.05 -22.59
CA GLY A 352 -22.57 -26.27 -22.92
C GLY A 352 -24.03 -26.00 -23.28
N ALA A 353 -24.78 -27.08 -23.56
CA ALA A 353 -26.21 -26.98 -23.81
C ALA A 353 -26.94 -26.52 -22.54
N GLN A 354 -27.93 -25.66 -22.70
CA GLN A 354 -28.81 -25.27 -21.60
C GLN A 354 -29.69 -26.45 -21.19
N PRO A 355 -30.01 -26.61 -19.89
CA PRO A 355 -31.01 -27.56 -19.44
C PRO A 355 -32.37 -27.34 -20.13
N PRO A 356 -33.17 -28.38 -20.34
CA PRO A 356 -34.57 -28.24 -20.76
C PRO A 356 -35.35 -27.33 -19.79
N ALA A 357 -36.42 -26.71 -20.29
CA ALA A 357 -37.33 -25.95 -19.43
C ALA A 357 -38.04 -26.88 -18.43
N GLY A 358 -38.01 -26.53 -17.14
CA GLY A 358 -38.64 -27.31 -16.08
C GLY A 358 -37.84 -27.27 -14.77
N LEU A 359 -38.37 -27.92 -13.72
CA LEU A 359 -37.66 -28.10 -12.46
C LEU A 359 -36.86 -29.40 -12.51
N HIS A 360 -35.53 -29.28 -12.52
CA HIS A 360 -34.62 -30.41 -12.51
C HIS A 360 -33.81 -30.46 -11.22
N PRO A 361 -33.48 -31.66 -10.70
CA PRO A 361 -32.65 -31.77 -9.52
C PRO A 361 -31.20 -31.36 -9.84
N THR A 362 -30.71 -30.31 -9.19
CA THR A 362 -29.33 -29.84 -9.29
C THR A 362 -28.47 -30.50 -8.22
N ARG A 363 -27.26 -30.97 -8.57
CA ARG A 363 -26.35 -31.67 -7.65
C ARG A 363 -24.92 -31.19 -7.80
N ILE A 364 -24.18 -31.12 -6.69
CA ILE A 364 -22.72 -30.93 -6.74
C ILE A 364 -22.09 -32.30 -7.00
N THR A 365 -21.42 -32.46 -8.14
CA THR A 365 -20.77 -33.72 -8.55
C THR A 365 -19.30 -33.76 -8.19
N GLN A 366 -18.64 -32.60 -8.09
CA GLN A 366 -17.25 -32.49 -7.65
C GLN A 366 -17.05 -31.26 -6.76
N ARG A 367 -16.28 -31.42 -5.68
CA ARG A 367 -15.89 -30.33 -4.77
C ARG A 367 -14.48 -30.52 -4.23
N ALA A 368 -13.60 -29.56 -4.51
CA ALA A 368 -12.27 -29.47 -3.91
C ALA A 368 -12.37 -28.95 -2.46
N LYS A 369 -12.26 -29.85 -1.47
CA LYS A 369 -12.48 -29.55 -0.04
C LYS A 369 -11.55 -28.46 0.55
N ASP A 370 -10.35 -28.30 0.00
CA ASP A 370 -9.42 -27.26 0.47
C ASP A 370 -9.83 -25.84 0.03
N PHE A 371 -10.70 -25.74 -0.98
CA PHE A 371 -11.16 -24.48 -1.56
C PHE A 371 -12.61 -24.18 -1.21
N PHE A 372 -13.47 -25.18 -1.01
CA PHE A 372 -14.91 -24.99 -0.79
C PHE A 372 -15.39 -25.62 0.52
N GLY A 373 -16.33 -24.95 1.18
CA GLY A 373 -16.80 -25.33 2.51
C GLY A 373 -15.99 -24.67 3.62
N PHE A 374 -15.49 -23.45 3.40
CA PHE A 374 -14.60 -22.76 4.34
C PHE A 374 -15.30 -22.35 5.63
N GLU A 375 -16.38 -21.56 5.52
CA GLU A 375 -17.26 -21.22 6.65
C GLU A 375 -18.68 -21.78 6.46
N ASN A 376 -19.11 -21.89 5.20
CA ASN A 376 -20.41 -22.45 4.83
C ASN A 376 -20.27 -23.46 3.68
N PRO A 377 -21.01 -24.60 3.67
CA PRO A 377 -20.95 -25.54 2.56
C PRO A 377 -21.58 -24.96 1.27
N PRO A 378 -21.03 -25.27 0.08
CA PRO A 378 -21.72 -24.95 -1.17
C PRO A 378 -23.01 -25.77 -1.27
N LEU A 379 -24.08 -25.15 -1.76
CA LEU A 379 -25.36 -25.81 -2.06
C LEU A 379 -25.64 -25.69 -3.56
N PRO A 380 -26.09 -26.75 -4.25
CA PRO A 380 -26.45 -26.67 -5.66
C PRO A 380 -27.56 -25.63 -5.88
N SER A 381 -27.51 -24.92 -7.02
CA SER A 381 -28.49 -23.87 -7.37
C SER A 381 -28.91 -24.03 -8.82
N ALA A 382 -30.18 -24.34 -9.06
CA ALA A 382 -30.75 -24.38 -10.41
C ALA A 382 -30.87 -23.00 -11.07
N PRO A 383 -31.35 -21.95 -10.37
CA PRO A 383 -31.54 -20.63 -10.98
C PRO A 383 -30.24 -19.97 -11.44
N ASP A 384 -29.12 -20.33 -10.81
CA ASP A 384 -27.79 -19.80 -11.12
C ASP A 384 -26.96 -20.76 -12.00
N PHE A 385 -27.54 -21.88 -12.47
CA PHE A 385 -26.82 -22.85 -13.27
C PHE A 385 -26.45 -22.27 -14.64
N ILE A 386 -25.16 -22.19 -14.93
CA ILE A 386 -24.67 -21.77 -16.24
C ILE A 386 -23.70 -22.83 -16.72
N PRO A 387 -23.96 -23.56 -17.83
CA PRO A 387 -23.21 -24.75 -18.24
C PRO A 387 -21.81 -24.44 -18.80
N TRP A 388 -21.02 -23.61 -18.11
CA TRP A 388 -19.64 -23.33 -18.45
C TRP A 388 -18.78 -24.58 -18.27
N GLN A 389 -17.95 -24.82 -19.28
CA GLN A 389 -16.97 -25.90 -19.32
C GLN A 389 -15.58 -25.32 -19.50
N ILE A 390 -14.59 -26.04 -18.98
CA ILE A 390 -13.17 -25.74 -19.20
C ILE A 390 -12.55 -26.83 -20.07
N SER A 391 -11.75 -26.44 -21.06
CA SER A 391 -10.91 -27.40 -21.81
C SER A 391 -9.50 -27.55 -21.21
N LYS A 392 -9.07 -26.60 -20.36
CA LYS A 392 -7.78 -26.61 -19.68
C LYS A 392 -7.91 -26.10 -18.25
N GLY A 393 -7.26 -26.79 -17.31
CA GLY A 393 -7.20 -26.40 -15.91
C GLY A 393 -7.70 -27.48 -14.96
N LYS A 394 -7.81 -27.13 -13.69
CA LYS A 394 -8.30 -27.99 -12.62
C LYS A 394 -9.67 -27.49 -12.16
N PRO A 395 -10.76 -28.25 -12.38
CA PRO A 395 -12.06 -27.91 -11.81
C PRO A 395 -12.00 -28.01 -10.28
N LEU A 396 -12.55 -27.00 -9.61
CA LEU A 396 -12.64 -26.92 -8.15
C LEU A 396 -14.06 -27.21 -7.65
N LEU A 397 -15.08 -26.80 -8.40
CA LEU A 397 -16.48 -27.06 -8.10
C LEU A 397 -17.21 -27.37 -9.42
N THR A 398 -17.92 -28.49 -9.44
CA THR A 398 -18.73 -28.93 -10.58
C THR A 398 -20.14 -29.23 -10.11
N VAL A 399 -21.10 -28.71 -10.86
CA VAL A 399 -22.54 -28.83 -10.63
C VAL A 399 -23.16 -29.54 -11.84
N SER A 400 -24.16 -30.39 -11.61
CA SER A 400 -24.94 -30.99 -12.69
C SER A 400 -26.42 -30.68 -12.55
N GLU A 401 -27.06 -30.47 -13.69
CA GLU A 401 -28.51 -30.25 -13.82
C GLU A 401 -29.01 -30.87 -15.13
N ALA A 402 -30.06 -31.70 -15.05
CA ALA A 402 -30.64 -32.38 -16.21
C ALA A 402 -29.62 -33.08 -17.16
N GLY A 403 -28.54 -33.63 -16.60
CA GLY A 403 -27.45 -34.28 -17.36
C GLY A 403 -26.43 -33.31 -17.97
N GLN A 404 -26.68 -32.00 -17.93
CA GLN A 404 -25.69 -30.98 -18.25
C GLN A 404 -24.79 -30.71 -17.04
N THR A 405 -23.60 -30.18 -17.32
CA THR A 405 -22.59 -29.89 -16.30
C THR A 405 -22.21 -28.42 -16.35
N GLU A 406 -21.88 -27.87 -15.19
CA GLU A 406 -21.24 -26.58 -15.00
C GLU A 406 -19.96 -26.79 -14.19
N VAL A 407 -18.84 -26.24 -14.64
CA VAL A 407 -17.64 -26.03 -13.84
C VAL A 407 -17.71 -24.62 -13.25
N ALA A 408 -18.36 -24.49 -12.09
CA ALA A 408 -18.64 -23.21 -11.43
C ALA A 408 -17.38 -22.53 -10.85
N ALA A 409 -16.30 -23.30 -10.65
CA ALA A 409 -15.02 -22.76 -10.23
C ALA A 409 -13.85 -23.60 -10.74
N ALA A 410 -12.74 -22.96 -11.11
CA ALA A 410 -11.54 -23.63 -11.59
C ALA A 410 -10.26 -22.81 -11.37
N ILE A 411 -9.12 -23.51 -11.34
CA ILE A 411 -7.79 -22.91 -11.57
C ILE A 411 -7.37 -23.24 -13.00
N THR A 412 -7.09 -22.23 -13.81
CA THR A 412 -6.79 -22.32 -15.24
C THR A 412 -5.35 -21.88 -15.54
N PRO A 413 -4.83 -22.08 -16.77
CA PRO A 413 -3.51 -21.56 -17.15
C PRO A 413 -3.38 -20.03 -17.12
N TRP A 414 -4.48 -19.28 -17.24
CA TRP A 414 -4.46 -17.82 -17.13
C TRP A 414 -4.69 -17.32 -15.70
N GLY A 415 -5.36 -18.10 -14.85
CA GLY A 415 -5.54 -17.75 -13.44
C GLY A 415 -6.59 -18.63 -12.77
N GLY A 416 -7.74 -18.07 -12.41
CA GLY A 416 -8.85 -18.86 -11.88
C GLY A 416 -10.15 -18.08 -11.76
N TYR A 417 -11.25 -18.79 -11.55
CA TYR A 417 -12.55 -18.17 -11.31
C TYR A 417 -13.37 -18.97 -10.30
N ALA A 418 -14.29 -18.28 -9.62
CA ALA A 418 -15.35 -18.87 -8.81
C ALA A 418 -16.62 -18.03 -8.96
N LEU A 419 -17.69 -18.64 -9.48
CA LEU A 419 -18.93 -17.94 -9.81
C LEU A 419 -19.91 -17.91 -8.63
N SER A 420 -20.79 -16.90 -8.62
CA SER A 420 -21.96 -16.88 -7.76
C SER A 420 -22.87 -18.07 -8.06
N PRO A 421 -23.57 -18.64 -7.05
CA PRO A 421 -23.62 -18.21 -5.65
C PRO A 421 -22.56 -18.91 -4.78
N TYR A 422 -21.47 -19.44 -5.37
CA TYR A 422 -20.51 -20.30 -4.68
C TYR A 422 -19.33 -19.55 -4.04
N VAL A 423 -19.30 -18.22 -4.12
CA VAL A 423 -18.27 -17.40 -3.46
C VAL A 423 -18.65 -17.14 -2.01
N LEU A 424 -19.82 -16.53 -1.80
CA LEU A 424 -20.40 -16.16 -0.50
C LEU A 424 -21.81 -16.71 -0.35
N ARG A 425 -22.19 -17.03 0.88
CA ARG A 425 -23.58 -17.30 1.28
C ARG A 425 -24.15 -16.04 1.92
N ASN A 426 -25.23 -15.50 1.38
CA ASN A 426 -26.05 -14.54 2.12
C ASN A 426 -26.76 -15.26 3.26
N LEU A 427 -26.63 -14.74 4.48
CA LEU A 427 -27.26 -15.24 5.68
C LEU A 427 -28.56 -14.46 5.95
N PRO A 428 -29.55 -15.07 6.64
CA PRO A 428 -30.74 -14.35 7.06
C PRO A 428 -30.38 -13.07 7.83
N GLN A 429 -31.06 -11.98 7.51
CA GLN A 429 -30.83 -10.66 8.13
C GLN A 429 -31.01 -10.69 9.66
N GLY A 430 -31.91 -11.53 10.19
CA GLY A 430 -32.14 -11.61 11.64
C GLY A 430 -32.61 -10.27 12.23
N ASP A 431 -32.02 -9.86 13.36
CA ASP A 431 -32.31 -8.60 14.06
C ASP A 431 -31.49 -7.40 13.53
N LEU A 432 -30.78 -7.57 12.41
CA LEU A 432 -30.01 -6.48 11.78
C LEU A 432 -30.94 -5.39 11.21
N LYS A 433 -30.43 -4.16 11.08
CA LYS A 433 -31.19 -3.04 10.51
C LYS A 433 -31.48 -3.26 9.02
N SER A 434 -32.52 -2.61 8.49
CA SER A 434 -32.86 -2.65 7.06
C SER A 434 -31.65 -2.25 6.19
N GLY A 435 -31.18 -3.16 5.33
CA GLY A 435 -30.01 -2.94 4.45
C GLY A 435 -28.70 -3.59 4.91
N GLU A 436 -28.63 -4.11 6.15
CA GLU A 436 -27.48 -4.87 6.63
C GLU A 436 -27.58 -6.34 6.16
N ILE A 437 -26.57 -6.80 5.41
CA ILE A 437 -26.51 -8.18 4.91
C ILE A 437 -25.36 -8.89 5.61
N GLN A 438 -25.67 -9.98 6.32
CA GLN A 438 -24.66 -10.92 6.78
C GLN A 438 -24.29 -11.87 5.64
N ALA A 439 -22.99 -12.10 5.46
CA ALA A 439 -22.48 -13.06 4.49
C ALA A 439 -21.51 -14.03 5.16
N ALA A 440 -21.32 -15.21 4.58
CA ALA A 440 -20.26 -16.14 4.99
C ALA A 440 -19.51 -16.71 3.79
N TRP A 441 -18.22 -16.95 3.96
CA TRP A 441 -17.39 -17.51 2.90
C TRP A 441 -17.73 -18.97 2.63
N ILE A 442 -18.12 -19.26 1.38
CA ILE A 442 -18.17 -20.64 0.88
C ILE A 442 -16.80 -21.04 0.36
N LEU A 443 -16.21 -20.16 -0.45
CA LEU A 443 -14.86 -20.25 -0.98
C LEU A 443 -13.83 -19.91 0.12
N ASN A 444 -12.72 -20.63 0.20
CA ASN A 444 -11.57 -20.24 1.02
C ASN A 444 -10.76 -19.17 0.28
N PRO A 445 -10.87 -17.87 0.65
CA PRO A 445 -10.26 -16.80 -0.13
C PRO A 445 -8.73 -16.89 -0.11
N PHE A 446 -8.13 -17.31 1.01
CA PHE A 446 -6.67 -17.43 1.14
C PHE A 446 -6.09 -18.48 0.21
N ARG A 447 -6.77 -19.63 0.06
CA ARG A 447 -6.33 -20.71 -0.82
C ARG A 447 -6.58 -20.36 -2.28
N PHE A 448 -7.75 -19.81 -2.59
CA PHE A 448 -8.11 -19.42 -3.94
C PHE A 448 -7.19 -18.32 -4.49
N PHE A 449 -7.01 -17.21 -3.78
CA PHE A 449 -6.14 -16.13 -4.27
C PHE A 449 -4.69 -16.57 -4.46
N ARG A 450 -4.13 -17.37 -3.53
CA ARG A 450 -2.79 -17.93 -3.71
C ARG A 450 -2.67 -18.75 -5.00
N ALA A 451 -3.65 -19.61 -5.28
CA ALA A 451 -3.63 -20.49 -6.45
C ALA A 451 -3.92 -19.72 -7.76
N ALA A 452 -5.03 -18.98 -7.81
CA ALA A 452 -5.49 -18.28 -9.01
C ALA A 452 -4.51 -17.18 -9.44
N LEU A 453 -3.94 -16.44 -8.48
CA LEU A 453 -2.98 -15.37 -8.75
C LEU A 453 -1.52 -15.85 -8.73
N ARG A 454 -1.27 -17.15 -8.53
CA ARG A 454 0.08 -17.74 -8.48
C ARG A 454 1.01 -17.05 -7.48
N LEU A 455 0.47 -16.67 -6.32
CA LEU A 455 1.20 -15.90 -5.33
C LEU A 455 2.30 -16.76 -4.70
N PRO A 456 3.58 -16.36 -4.78
CA PRO A 456 4.67 -17.17 -4.26
C PRO A 456 4.73 -17.14 -2.73
N GLU A 457 5.31 -18.18 -2.13
CA GLU A 457 5.64 -18.18 -0.70
C GLU A 457 6.96 -17.43 -0.48
N VAL A 458 6.83 -16.14 -0.18
CA VAL A 458 7.94 -15.21 0.12
C VAL A 458 7.65 -14.47 1.42
N PRO A 459 8.63 -13.76 2.02
CA PRO A 459 8.34 -12.83 3.12
C PRO A 459 7.31 -11.80 2.70
N VAL A 460 6.38 -11.49 3.61
CA VAL A 460 5.33 -10.50 3.40
C VAL A 460 5.37 -9.45 4.51
N TYR A 461 4.97 -8.22 4.24
CA TYR A 461 4.86 -7.21 5.30
C TYR A 461 3.65 -7.49 6.20
N ASP A 462 3.71 -7.05 7.47
CA ASP A 462 2.65 -7.28 8.47
C ASP A 462 2.29 -6.02 9.24
N TYR A 463 1.21 -5.35 8.83
CA TYR A 463 0.70 -4.12 9.45
C TYR A 463 0.06 -4.33 10.83
N THR A 464 -0.01 -5.57 11.34
CA THR A 464 -0.69 -5.89 12.61
C THR A 464 0.25 -5.96 13.80
N THR A 465 1.57 -6.02 13.54
CA THR A 465 2.60 -6.37 14.51
C THR A 465 3.74 -5.37 14.44
N ALA A 466 4.34 -5.06 15.58
CA ALA A 466 5.62 -4.35 15.63
C ALA A 466 6.48 -4.91 16.78
N SER A 467 7.75 -5.18 16.48
CA SER A 467 8.68 -5.80 17.43
C SER A 467 8.10 -7.12 17.98
N GLY A 468 7.43 -7.90 17.13
CA GLY A 468 6.89 -9.24 17.43
C GLY A 468 5.54 -9.28 18.16
N ARG A 469 5.13 -8.18 18.81
CA ARG A 469 3.85 -8.09 19.51
C ARG A 469 2.79 -7.41 18.63
N ARG A 470 1.54 -7.85 18.77
CA ARG A 470 0.40 -7.23 18.08
C ARG A 470 0.26 -5.78 18.54
N LEU A 471 -0.01 -4.89 17.60
CA LEU A 471 -0.25 -3.48 17.88
C LEU A 471 -1.49 -3.29 18.76
N LEU A 472 -1.46 -2.29 19.64
CA LEU A 472 -2.60 -1.84 20.45
C LEU A 472 -2.66 -0.32 20.40
N PHE A 473 -3.84 0.24 20.15
CA PHE A 473 -4.07 1.67 20.30
C PHE A 473 -5.53 1.91 20.68
N GLY A 474 -5.87 3.13 21.09
CA GLY A 474 -7.28 3.50 21.19
C GLY A 474 -7.60 4.82 20.52
N LEU A 475 -8.89 4.98 20.27
CA LEU A 475 -9.47 6.06 19.50
C LEU A 475 -10.72 6.56 20.24
N ILE A 476 -10.86 7.87 20.37
CA ILE A 476 -12.08 8.50 20.87
C ILE A 476 -12.57 9.49 19.83
N ASP A 477 -13.69 9.18 19.20
CA ASP A 477 -14.35 10.11 18.28
C ASP A 477 -15.05 11.23 19.08
N GLY A 478 -15.15 12.40 18.46
CA GLY A 478 -15.52 13.66 19.12
C GLY A 478 -16.94 13.69 19.70
N ASP A 479 -17.78 12.73 19.35
CA ASP A 479 -19.20 12.71 19.63
C ASP A 479 -19.53 12.67 21.11
N GLY A 480 -20.55 13.44 21.48
CA GLY A 480 -21.13 13.43 22.82
C GLY A 480 -20.20 13.99 23.90
N PHE A 481 -19.24 14.85 23.55
CA PHE A 481 -18.34 15.47 24.51
C PHE A 481 -19.11 16.22 25.62
N ALA A 482 -20.12 16.99 25.21
CA ALA A 482 -20.98 17.79 26.08
C ALA A 482 -22.13 17.00 26.74
N SER A 483 -22.38 15.76 26.31
CA SER A 483 -23.51 14.94 26.78
C SER A 483 -23.54 14.84 28.30
N GLY A 484 -24.70 15.06 28.93
CA GLY A 484 -24.85 14.89 30.37
C GLY A 484 -24.79 13.43 30.79
N SER A 485 -24.10 13.12 31.90
CA SER A 485 -24.06 11.77 32.45
C SER A 485 -25.33 11.43 33.23
N TRP A 486 -25.91 10.27 32.92
CA TRP A 486 -27.07 9.70 33.60
C TRP A 486 -26.67 8.72 34.72
N ILE A 487 -25.37 8.52 34.93
CA ILE A 487 -24.83 7.66 35.98
C ILE A 487 -24.99 8.37 37.31
N GLY A 488 -25.67 7.76 38.30
CA GLY A 488 -26.03 8.41 39.56
C GLY A 488 -24.88 9.16 40.26
N ARG A 489 -23.68 8.57 40.33
CA ARG A 489 -22.48 9.20 40.93
C ARG A 489 -21.94 10.41 40.15
N PHE A 490 -22.18 10.46 38.85
CA PHE A 490 -21.66 11.50 37.94
C PHE A 490 -22.79 12.33 37.33
N ARG A 491 -23.97 12.34 37.97
CA ARG A 491 -25.10 13.15 37.53
C ARG A 491 -24.64 14.60 37.36
N ASP A 492 -25.12 15.24 36.29
CA ASP A 492 -24.82 16.63 35.90
C ASP A 492 -23.37 16.91 35.43
N GLN A 493 -22.49 15.91 35.44
CA GLN A 493 -21.16 16.04 34.81
C GLN A 493 -21.25 15.75 33.29
N PRO A 494 -20.47 16.47 32.46
CA PRO A 494 -20.28 16.09 31.06
C PRO A 494 -19.67 14.69 30.93
N ALA A 495 -20.10 13.92 29.93
CA ALA A 495 -19.61 12.58 29.66
C ALA A 495 -18.09 12.59 29.41
N ALA A 496 -17.57 13.62 28.74
CA ALA A 496 -16.13 13.81 28.57
C ALA A 496 -15.37 13.94 29.89
N LYS A 497 -15.96 14.56 30.93
CA LYS A 497 -15.36 14.65 32.26
C LYS A 497 -15.33 13.27 32.94
N VAL A 498 -16.39 12.47 32.75
CA VAL A 498 -16.44 11.09 33.24
C VAL A 498 -15.39 10.23 32.55
N ILE A 499 -15.27 10.30 31.22
CA ILE A 499 -14.23 9.58 30.46
C ILE A 499 -12.82 10.03 30.88
N LEU A 500 -12.58 11.32 31.03
CA LEU A 500 -11.30 11.84 31.51
C LEU A 500 -10.90 11.22 32.85
N ASP A 501 -11.82 11.20 33.82
CA ASP A 501 -11.50 10.77 35.17
C ASP A 501 -11.54 9.26 35.39
N GLN A 502 -12.51 8.57 34.81
CA GLN A 502 -12.72 7.14 35.03
C GLN A 502 -11.92 6.26 34.07
N VAL A 503 -11.55 6.80 32.91
CA VAL A 503 -10.86 6.04 31.85
C VAL A 503 -9.45 6.60 31.63
N LEU A 504 -9.32 7.82 31.11
CA LEU A 504 -8.03 8.32 30.61
C LEU A 504 -6.98 8.53 31.70
N LYS A 505 -7.38 8.99 32.90
CA LYS A 505 -6.47 9.09 34.06
C LYS A 505 -6.13 7.73 34.69
N ARG A 506 -6.99 6.73 34.51
CA ARG A 506 -6.85 5.40 35.12
C ARG A 506 -6.04 4.44 34.26
N PHE A 507 -6.15 4.56 32.94
CA PHE A 507 -5.51 3.67 31.98
C PHE A 507 -4.56 4.47 31.08
N PRO A 508 -3.27 4.58 31.45
CA PRO A 508 -2.28 5.34 30.69
C PRO A 508 -1.80 4.56 29.45
N LEU A 509 -2.73 4.26 28.54
CA LEU A 509 -2.46 3.68 27.23
C LEU A 509 -2.47 4.79 26.17
N PRO A 510 -1.75 4.63 25.04
CA PRO A 510 -1.79 5.59 23.94
C PRO A 510 -3.18 5.63 23.32
N ILE A 511 -3.84 6.77 23.45
CA ILE A 511 -5.16 7.05 22.89
C ILE A 511 -5.07 8.27 21.99
N THR A 512 -5.75 8.25 20.86
CA THR A 512 -5.93 9.45 20.02
C THR A 512 -7.37 9.93 20.21
N ALA A 513 -7.55 11.07 20.87
CA ALA A 513 -8.86 11.63 21.14
C ALA A 513 -9.10 12.83 20.23
N SER A 514 -10.17 12.80 19.46
CA SER A 514 -10.60 13.91 18.64
C SER A 514 -11.70 14.72 19.32
N VAL A 515 -11.97 15.91 18.81
CA VAL A 515 -13.08 16.78 19.23
C VAL A 515 -13.66 17.50 18.02
N ILE A 516 -14.94 17.83 18.07
CA ILE A 516 -15.61 18.63 17.05
C ILE A 516 -15.27 20.10 17.30
N ALA A 517 -14.57 20.75 16.37
CA ALA A 517 -13.95 22.04 16.65
C ALA A 517 -14.97 23.16 16.97
N SER A 518 -16.16 23.12 16.36
CA SER A 518 -17.22 24.10 16.59
C SER A 518 -17.80 24.06 18.02
N GLU A 519 -17.69 22.95 18.76
CA GLU A 519 -18.16 22.87 20.16
C GLU A 519 -17.34 23.75 21.11
N PHE A 520 -16.13 24.15 20.69
CA PHE A 520 -15.18 24.88 21.52
C PHE A 520 -14.95 26.31 21.05
N ALA A 521 -15.51 26.72 19.91
CA ALA A 521 -15.43 28.10 19.42
C ALA A 521 -16.55 28.96 20.03
N TYR A 522 -16.29 30.24 20.33
CA TYR A 522 -17.32 31.11 20.94
C TYR A 522 -18.43 31.53 19.97
N ASP A 523 -18.12 31.44 18.69
CA ASP A 523 -18.95 31.63 17.51
C ASP A 523 -19.34 30.29 16.86
N GLY A 524 -19.15 29.18 17.57
CA GLY A 524 -19.47 27.83 17.10
C GLY A 524 -20.82 27.31 17.58
N LEU A 525 -20.91 26.00 17.81
CA LEU A 525 -22.17 25.29 18.08
C LEU A 525 -22.84 25.70 19.40
N TYR A 526 -22.05 25.90 20.47
CA TYR A 526 -22.56 26.12 21.81
C TYR A 526 -22.47 27.58 22.30
N PRO A 527 -23.38 28.03 23.17
CA PRO A 527 -23.27 29.32 23.83
C PRO A 527 -21.97 29.46 24.65
N LYS A 528 -21.49 30.69 24.83
CA LYS A 528 -20.23 31.00 25.55
C LYS A 528 -20.13 30.34 26.94
N ALA A 529 -21.23 30.25 27.68
CA ALA A 529 -21.26 29.63 29.00
C ALA A 529 -20.90 28.14 28.95
N GLU A 530 -21.46 27.40 28.00
CA GLU A 530 -21.17 25.97 27.83
C GLU A 530 -19.75 25.77 27.30
N VAL A 531 -19.31 26.59 26.33
CA VAL A 531 -17.92 26.59 25.86
C VAL A 531 -16.92 26.79 27.02
N ASN A 532 -17.21 27.72 27.93
CA ASN A 532 -16.40 27.96 29.13
C ASN A 532 -16.39 26.75 30.10
N ARG A 533 -17.46 25.96 30.13
CA ARG A 533 -17.56 24.70 30.90
C ARG A 533 -16.73 23.57 30.27
N LEU A 534 -16.76 23.44 28.93
CA LEU A 534 -16.15 22.32 28.21
C LEU A 534 -14.64 22.50 27.94
N ARG A 535 -14.18 23.71 27.60
CA ARG A 535 -12.76 23.96 27.27
C ARG A 535 -11.77 23.48 28.33
N PRO A 536 -11.99 23.70 29.66
CA PRO A 536 -11.08 23.19 30.68
C PRO A 536 -10.95 21.67 30.68
N ILE A 537 -12.03 20.94 30.37
CA ILE A 537 -12.04 19.47 30.30
C ILE A 537 -11.18 19.01 29.11
N ALA A 538 -11.40 19.58 27.92
CA ALA A 538 -10.61 19.25 26.73
C ALA A 538 -9.11 19.56 26.92
N ARG A 539 -8.79 20.72 27.50
CA ARG A 539 -7.40 21.08 27.83
C ARG A 539 -6.79 20.15 28.88
N ALA A 540 -7.56 19.67 29.85
CA ALA A 540 -7.09 18.69 30.84
C ALA A 540 -6.81 17.33 30.20
N MET A 541 -7.68 16.88 29.29
CA MET A 541 -7.50 15.67 28.51
C MET A 541 -6.24 15.75 27.63
N PHE A 542 -6.10 16.80 26.82
CA PHE A 542 -4.95 16.93 25.92
C PHE A 542 -3.61 17.14 26.63
N ARG A 543 -3.60 17.56 27.91
CA ARG A 543 -2.37 17.59 28.73
C ARG A 543 -1.84 16.20 29.08
N LEU A 544 -2.64 15.14 29.05
CA LEU A 544 -2.20 13.79 29.39
C LEU A 544 -1.14 13.29 28.36
N PRO A 545 0.06 12.83 28.77
CA PRO A 545 1.13 12.44 27.83
C PRO A 545 0.77 11.30 26.87
N TRP A 546 -0.15 10.43 27.28
CA TRP A 546 -0.65 9.29 26.50
C TRP A 546 -1.94 9.61 25.71
N VAL A 547 -2.30 10.90 25.58
CA VAL A 547 -3.37 11.35 24.67
C VAL A 547 -2.75 12.13 23.51
N GLU A 548 -2.93 11.63 22.29
CA GLU A 548 -2.66 12.34 21.03
C GLU A 548 -3.92 13.10 20.60
N MET A 549 -3.72 14.30 20.05
CA MET A 549 -4.82 15.18 19.65
C MET A 549 -5.29 14.84 18.23
N GLY A 550 -6.59 14.62 18.08
CA GLY A 550 -7.27 14.48 16.80
C GLY A 550 -8.24 15.64 16.51
N SER A 551 -8.61 15.81 15.25
CA SER A 551 -9.78 16.60 14.84
C SER A 551 -10.90 15.65 14.45
N HIS A 552 -12.12 15.93 14.91
CA HIS A 552 -13.34 15.28 14.44
C HIS A 552 -14.13 16.24 13.57
N THR A 553 -13.40 16.97 12.72
CA THR A 553 -13.88 18.02 11.81
C THR A 553 -14.39 19.28 12.53
N TYR A 554 -14.89 20.25 11.77
CA TYR A 554 -15.44 21.48 12.32
C TYR A 554 -16.92 21.32 12.68
N SER A 555 -17.73 20.84 11.75
CA SER A 555 -19.19 20.76 11.89
C SER A 555 -19.74 19.35 12.03
N HIS A 556 -18.88 18.32 12.01
CA HIS A 556 -19.27 16.92 12.00
C HIS A 556 -20.23 16.58 10.86
N PRO A 557 -19.74 16.54 9.61
CA PRO A 557 -20.49 15.95 8.50
C PRO A 557 -20.99 14.54 8.87
N PHE A 558 -22.31 14.34 8.78
CA PHE A 558 -22.98 13.05 8.92
C PHE A 558 -23.02 12.28 7.61
N ASP A 559 -23.19 12.98 6.48
CA ASP A 559 -23.20 12.44 5.12
C ASP A 559 -22.22 13.27 4.26
N TRP A 560 -20.98 12.78 4.16
CA TRP A 560 -19.93 13.43 3.37
C TRP A 560 -20.30 13.53 1.88
N PRO A 561 -20.71 12.44 1.20
CA PRO A 561 -21.01 12.49 -0.23
C PRO A 561 -22.15 13.45 -0.58
N ALA A 562 -23.15 13.64 0.29
CA ALA A 562 -24.19 14.63 0.06
C ALA A 562 -23.64 16.06 0.17
N LEU A 563 -22.89 16.38 1.22
CA LEU A 563 -22.32 17.72 1.45
C LEU A 563 -21.26 18.11 0.42
N GLU A 564 -20.45 17.15 -0.04
CA GLU A 564 -19.46 17.36 -1.11
C GLU A 564 -20.14 17.64 -2.46
N ARG A 565 -21.29 17.01 -2.72
CA ARG A 565 -22.09 17.26 -3.94
C ARG A 565 -22.85 18.58 -3.87
N ASP A 566 -23.43 18.90 -2.71
CA ASP A 566 -24.15 20.15 -2.50
C ASP A 566 -23.84 20.76 -1.13
N PRO A 567 -22.85 21.67 -1.06
CA PRO A 567 -22.52 22.38 0.17
C PRO A 567 -23.67 23.22 0.73
N ASN A 568 -24.69 23.57 -0.07
CA ASN A 568 -25.84 24.35 0.39
C ASN A 568 -26.72 23.56 1.38
N LEU A 569 -26.63 22.22 1.42
CA LEU A 569 -27.37 21.39 2.36
C LEU A 569 -27.05 21.69 3.83
N SER A 570 -25.87 22.26 4.09
CA SER A 570 -25.45 22.75 5.41
C SER A 570 -25.87 24.19 5.71
N ALA A 571 -26.28 24.96 4.70
CA ALA A 571 -26.59 26.38 4.82
C ALA A 571 -28.08 26.57 5.17
N GLY A 572 -28.37 27.14 6.34
CA GLY A 572 -29.75 27.53 6.70
C GLY A 572 -30.45 26.62 7.72
N LEU A 573 -29.71 25.85 8.52
CA LEU A 573 -30.22 25.29 9.77
C LEU A 573 -30.50 26.41 10.77
N HIS A 574 -31.59 27.15 10.55
CA HIS A 574 -32.16 28.07 11.51
C HIS A 574 -32.83 27.24 12.59
N ILE A 575 -32.14 26.98 13.70
CA ILE A 575 -32.81 26.59 14.94
C ILE A 575 -33.83 27.71 15.23
N LYS A 576 -35.12 27.43 15.05
CA LYS A 576 -36.18 28.37 15.45
C LYS A 576 -35.90 28.77 16.91
N LYS A 577 -35.73 30.07 17.16
CA LYS A 577 -35.58 30.63 18.52
C LYS A 577 -36.71 30.07 19.38
N GLY A 578 -36.37 29.20 20.34
CA GLY A 578 -37.34 28.54 21.22
C GLY A 578 -37.13 27.03 21.43
N ALA A 579 -36.36 26.33 20.58
CA ALA A 579 -36.10 24.89 20.73
C ALA A 579 -35.03 24.54 21.78
N HIS A 580 -35.03 25.24 22.92
CA HIS A 580 -34.17 24.92 24.07
C HIS A 580 -34.89 23.99 25.05
N THR A 581 -35.32 22.81 24.60
CA THR A 581 -35.84 21.74 25.47
C THR A 581 -35.77 20.43 24.68
N GLN A 582 -34.93 19.49 25.12
CA GLN A 582 -34.90 18.07 24.74
C GLN A 582 -35.02 17.76 23.23
N GLY A 583 -33.89 17.50 22.56
CA GLY A 583 -33.87 16.85 21.23
C GLY A 583 -34.50 17.70 20.12
N ALA A 584 -33.78 18.72 19.66
CA ALA A 584 -34.20 19.48 18.48
C ALA A 584 -33.90 18.66 17.21
N TYR A 585 -34.89 17.87 16.77
CA TYR A 585 -34.90 17.19 15.48
C TYR A 585 -35.19 18.19 14.36
N VAL A 586 -34.47 18.08 13.25
CA VAL A 586 -34.78 18.79 12.01
C VAL A 586 -35.65 17.84 11.20
N THR A 587 -36.95 18.13 11.13
CA THR A 587 -37.87 17.41 10.23
C THR A 587 -37.67 17.94 8.81
N GLY A 588 -36.74 17.33 8.06
CA GLY A 588 -36.74 17.37 6.60
C GLY A 588 -37.53 16.19 6.04
N ASP A 589 -38.06 16.32 4.83
CA ASP A 589 -38.94 15.33 4.17
C ASP A 589 -38.27 13.97 3.82
N SER A 590 -37.08 13.70 4.34
CA SER A 590 -36.39 12.40 4.22
C SER A 590 -36.36 11.71 5.60
N PRO A 591 -37.05 10.57 5.80
CA PRO A 591 -37.15 9.87 7.08
C PRO A 591 -35.82 9.36 7.69
N SER A 592 -34.69 9.52 6.99
CA SER A 592 -33.39 8.89 7.31
C SER A 592 -32.37 9.76 8.02
N LEU A 593 -32.57 11.08 8.16
CA LEU A 593 -31.57 12.01 8.72
C LEU A 593 -32.05 12.63 10.03
N GLN A 594 -32.05 11.86 11.11
CA GLN A 594 -32.48 12.29 12.45
C GLN A 594 -31.78 13.58 12.93
N TYR A 595 -30.55 13.87 12.44
CA TYR A 595 -29.71 14.99 12.88
C TYR A 595 -29.35 16.00 11.77
N GLY A 596 -29.91 15.89 10.55
CA GLY A 596 -29.51 16.67 9.38
C GLY A 596 -28.24 16.15 8.69
N TYR A 597 -27.59 16.97 7.86
CA TYR A 597 -26.37 16.61 7.09
C TYR A 597 -25.06 16.85 7.86
N ASN A 598 -25.07 17.78 8.81
CA ASN A 598 -24.00 18.09 9.75
C ASN A 598 -24.59 18.80 10.98
N LEU A 599 -23.80 19.03 12.03
CA LEU A 599 -24.27 19.79 13.19
C LEU A 599 -24.67 21.22 12.79
N PRO A 600 -25.74 21.78 13.40
CA PRO A 600 -26.31 23.08 13.02
C PRO A 600 -25.48 24.25 13.55
N VAL A 601 -24.23 24.38 13.07
CA VAL A 601 -23.33 25.47 13.47
C VAL A 601 -23.85 26.80 12.90
N PRO A 602 -24.17 27.81 13.73
CA PRO A 602 -24.78 29.05 13.28
C PRO A 602 -23.97 29.76 12.19
N GLY A 603 -24.60 30.03 11.04
CA GLY A 603 -23.98 30.76 9.93
C GLY A 603 -22.91 29.98 9.15
N TYR A 604 -22.70 28.71 9.46
CA TYR A 604 -21.75 27.88 8.75
C TYR A 604 -22.32 27.33 7.45
N ARG A 605 -21.44 27.19 6.46
CA ARG A 605 -21.65 26.42 5.23
C ARG A 605 -20.45 25.51 5.05
N PHE A 606 -20.71 24.26 4.70
CA PHE A 606 -19.73 23.21 4.47
C PHE A 606 -18.59 23.70 3.57
N SER A 607 -17.38 23.46 4.04
CA SER A 607 -16.13 23.75 3.34
C SER A 607 -15.13 22.64 3.66
N PRO A 608 -14.64 21.88 2.66
CA PRO A 608 -13.56 20.91 2.84
C PRO A 608 -12.37 21.45 3.63
N GLU A 609 -11.89 22.66 3.29
CA GLU A 609 -10.80 23.32 4.00
C GLU A 609 -11.13 23.61 5.46
N MET A 610 -12.36 24.05 5.75
CA MET A 610 -12.75 24.34 7.12
C MET A 610 -12.89 23.06 7.95
N GLU A 611 -13.47 22.01 7.37
CA GLU A 611 -13.62 20.71 8.03
C GLU A 611 -12.26 20.08 8.37
N VAL A 612 -11.24 20.25 7.53
CA VAL A 612 -9.92 19.64 7.75
C VAL A 612 -8.92 20.64 8.33
N THR A 613 -8.45 21.60 7.54
CA THR A 613 -7.41 22.56 7.95
C THR A 613 -7.91 23.53 9.03
N GLY A 614 -9.14 24.03 8.86
CA GLY A 614 -9.76 25.00 9.76
C GLY A 614 -9.98 24.44 11.16
N SER A 615 -10.60 23.26 11.23
CA SER A 615 -10.84 22.54 12.49
C SER A 615 -9.56 22.30 13.27
N VAL A 616 -8.50 21.84 12.59
CA VAL A 616 -7.16 21.63 13.16
C VAL A 616 -6.60 22.91 13.75
N LYS A 617 -6.60 24.02 12.99
CA LYS A 617 -6.10 25.32 13.46
C LYS A 617 -6.87 25.83 14.68
N ILE A 618 -8.19 25.62 14.71
CA ILE A 618 -9.03 26.03 15.84
C ILE A 618 -8.68 25.20 17.08
N ILE A 619 -8.60 23.88 16.96
CA ILE A 619 -8.27 22.99 18.06
C ILE A 619 -6.86 23.30 18.61
N ASP A 620 -5.87 23.46 17.74
CA ASP A 620 -4.50 23.80 18.13
C ASP A 620 -4.45 25.13 18.90
N ARG A 621 -5.15 26.15 18.39
CA ARG A 621 -5.19 27.48 19.03
C ARG A 621 -5.91 27.46 20.38
N LEU A 622 -7.03 26.75 20.48
CA LEU A 622 -7.92 26.87 21.65
C LEU A 622 -7.64 25.84 22.74
N LEU A 623 -7.16 24.65 22.36
CA LEU A 623 -7.16 23.47 23.23
C LEU A 623 -5.78 22.83 23.41
N ALA A 624 -4.83 23.03 22.50
CA ALA A 624 -3.52 22.38 22.61
C ALA A 624 -2.69 22.91 23.78
N PRO A 625 -2.09 22.03 24.60
CA PRO A 625 -1.04 22.43 25.52
C PRO A 625 0.28 22.68 24.77
N PRO A 626 1.24 23.38 25.39
CA PRO A 626 2.57 23.60 24.80
C PRO A 626 3.22 22.29 24.32
N GLY A 627 3.76 22.30 23.08
CA GLY A 627 4.45 21.16 22.50
C GLY A 627 3.55 20.06 21.90
N LYS A 628 2.22 20.21 21.98
CA LYS A 628 1.27 19.33 21.27
C LYS A 628 0.55 20.09 20.18
N ARG A 629 0.07 19.33 19.20
CA ARG A 629 -0.79 19.77 18.11
C ARG A 629 -1.59 18.58 17.59
N VAL A 630 -2.67 18.85 16.85
CA VAL A 630 -3.43 17.82 16.16
C VAL A 630 -2.53 17.06 15.18
N ARG A 631 -2.67 15.73 15.18
CA ARG A 631 -1.89 14.81 14.33
C ARG A 631 -2.75 13.97 13.40
N VAL A 632 -4.03 13.82 13.73
CA VAL A 632 -4.93 12.87 13.08
C VAL A 632 -6.25 13.56 12.79
N ILE A 633 -6.81 13.34 11.61
CA ILE A 633 -8.23 13.55 11.37
C ILE A 633 -8.97 12.21 11.53
N GLN A 634 -9.98 12.22 12.40
CA GLN A 634 -10.90 11.11 12.59
C GLN A 634 -12.17 11.50 11.83
N TRP A 635 -12.48 10.75 10.77
CA TRP A 635 -13.62 11.08 9.91
C TRP A 635 -14.92 10.98 10.71
N SER A 636 -15.81 11.94 10.55
CA SER A 636 -17.14 11.98 11.19
C SER A 636 -18.20 11.30 10.35
N GLY A 637 -19.34 10.98 10.98
CA GLY A 637 -20.55 10.55 10.28
C GLY A 637 -20.41 9.20 9.58
N ASP A 638 -20.79 9.15 8.30
CA ASP A 638 -20.58 8.01 7.40
C ASP A 638 -19.10 7.78 7.06
N THR A 639 -18.20 8.66 7.51
CA THR A 639 -16.75 8.51 7.39
C THR A 639 -16.27 8.32 5.95
N ASN A 640 -17.00 8.90 4.99
CA ASN A 640 -16.78 8.68 3.56
C ASN A 640 -16.36 9.95 2.78
N PRO A 641 -15.27 10.65 3.18
CA PRO A 641 -14.80 11.82 2.45
C PRO A 641 -14.28 11.45 1.06
N ASP A 642 -14.38 12.35 0.09
CA ASP A 642 -13.84 12.13 -1.25
C ASP A 642 -12.30 12.28 -1.33
N ALA A 643 -11.77 12.21 -2.55
CA ALA A 643 -10.34 12.35 -2.79
C ALA A 643 -9.82 13.79 -2.57
N GLU A 644 -10.66 14.82 -2.71
CA GLU A 644 -10.29 16.21 -2.48
C GLU A 644 -10.09 16.47 -0.99
N VAL A 645 -11.06 16.07 -0.16
CA VAL A 645 -11.00 16.19 1.30
C VAL A 645 -9.83 15.40 1.87
N LEU A 646 -9.61 14.15 1.40
CA LEU A 646 -8.42 13.38 1.77
C LEU A 646 -7.13 14.10 1.35
N GLY A 647 -7.11 14.71 0.17
CA GLY A 647 -5.96 15.46 -0.31
C GLY A 647 -5.56 16.63 0.57
N ILE A 648 -6.55 17.31 1.19
CA ILE A 648 -6.31 18.35 2.19
C ILE A 648 -5.62 17.78 3.42
N ALA A 649 -6.07 16.64 3.95
CA ALA A 649 -5.44 16.00 5.11
C ALA A 649 -3.98 15.60 4.84
N TYR A 650 -3.70 15.02 3.67
CA TYR A 650 -2.34 14.67 3.26
C TYR A 650 -1.46 15.90 3.06
N ARG A 651 -1.98 16.97 2.45
CA ARG A 651 -1.27 18.25 2.28
C ARG A 651 -0.85 18.84 3.62
N ASP A 652 -1.71 18.75 4.61
CA ASP A 652 -1.47 19.30 5.95
C ASP A 652 -0.61 18.37 6.84
N GLY A 653 -0.22 17.21 6.31
CA GLY A 653 0.61 16.22 7.03
C GLY A 653 -0.14 15.54 8.18
N LEU A 654 -1.46 15.41 8.06
CA LEU A 654 -2.32 14.72 9.02
C LEU A 654 -2.40 13.25 8.66
N ALA A 655 -2.24 12.39 9.67
CA ALA A 655 -2.72 11.02 9.54
C ALA A 655 -4.26 11.03 9.47
N ASN A 656 -4.85 10.01 8.86
CA ASN A 656 -6.31 9.89 8.78
C ASN A 656 -6.74 8.49 9.22
N ILE A 657 -7.94 8.39 9.79
CA ILE A 657 -8.54 7.11 10.20
C ILE A 657 -10.08 7.20 10.30
N ASN A 658 -10.74 6.07 10.02
CA ASN A 658 -12.16 5.68 10.23
C ASN A 658 -12.93 5.28 8.93
N ASP A 659 -14.08 4.65 9.15
CA ASP A 659 -14.81 3.56 8.45
C ASP A 659 -14.17 2.18 8.25
N THR A 660 -15.06 1.26 7.82
CA THR A 660 -15.11 -0.19 7.68
C THR A 660 -14.29 -0.86 8.75
N ASN A 661 -14.92 -1.15 9.87
CA ASN A 661 -14.29 -1.74 11.04
C ASN A 661 -14.81 -3.16 11.29
N SER A 662 -14.01 -3.97 12.00
CA SER A 662 -14.37 -5.38 12.22
C SER A 662 -15.37 -5.53 13.36
N THR A 663 -16.41 -6.33 13.14
CA THR A 663 -17.45 -6.67 14.12
C THR A 663 -17.53 -8.17 14.43
N ILE A 664 -16.66 -9.00 13.82
CA ILE A 664 -16.63 -10.45 14.04
C ILE A 664 -16.70 -10.80 15.53
N ASP A 665 -17.63 -11.65 15.91
CA ASP A 665 -17.77 -12.15 17.28
C ASP A 665 -18.22 -13.62 17.26
N ARG A 666 -18.45 -14.23 18.43
CA ARG A 666 -18.82 -15.65 18.49
C ARG A 666 -20.23 -15.92 17.96
N ALA A 667 -21.10 -14.92 17.91
CA ALA A 667 -22.44 -15.03 17.34
C ALA A 667 -22.41 -14.88 15.81
N HIS A 668 -21.50 -14.06 15.29
CA HIS A 668 -21.32 -13.76 13.88
C HIS A 668 -19.87 -14.06 13.43
N PRO A 669 -19.44 -15.34 13.41
CA PRO A 669 -18.02 -15.72 13.34
C PRO A 669 -17.42 -15.71 11.94
N SER A 670 -18.06 -15.07 10.95
CA SER A 670 -17.55 -15.02 9.58
C SER A 670 -16.46 -13.98 9.40
N LEU A 671 -15.45 -14.31 8.59
CA LEU A 671 -14.41 -13.38 8.15
C LEU A 671 -14.92 -12.27 7.22
N THR A 672 -16.17 -12.34 6.75
CA THR A 672 -16.84 -11.21 6.08
C THR A 672 -17.06 -10.03 7.03
N ASN A 673 -17.06 -10.27 8.36
CA ASN A 673 -17.15 -9.25 9.41
C ASN A 673 -15.77 -8.72 9.84
N VAL A 674 -14.73 -8.93 9.02
CA VAL A 674 -13.36 -8.45 9.28
C VAL A 674 -12.96 -7.47 8.18
N ALA A 675 -12.72 -6.24 8.59
CA ALA A 675 -12.39 -5.14 7.70
C ALA A 675 -11.02 -5.29 7.01
N PRO A 676 -10.85 -4.72 5.81
CA PRO A 676 -9.54 -4.56 5.19
C PRO A 676 -8.74 -3.42 5.84
N LEU A 677 -7.52 -3.19 5.36
CA LEU A 677 -6.65 -2.14 5.88
C LEU A 677 -7.15 -0.70 5.58
N GLY A 678 -7.90 -0.53 4.50
CA GLY A 678 -8.33 0.77 4.01
C GLY A 678 -8.78 0.75 2.56
N VAL A 679 -8.92 1.94 1.98
CA VAL A 679 -9.35 2.15 0.59
C VAL A 679 -8.61 3.30 -0.07
N TRP A 680 -8.36 3.18 -1.37
CA TRP A 680 -7.81 4.27 -2.17
C TRP A 680 -8.93 5.13 -2.76
N LYS A 681 -8.84 6.44 -2.53
CA LYS A 681 -9.67 7.45 -3.21
C LYS A 681 -8.75 8.42 -3.94
N GLY A 682 -8.78 8.36 -5.28
CA GLY A 682 -7.78 9.05 -6.09
C GLY A 682 -6.34 8.63 -5.73
N PRO A 683 -5.41 9.56 -5.48
CA PRO A 683 -4.04 9.25 -5.09
C PRO A 683 -3.83 9.08 -3.58
N TYR A 684 -4.90 9.13 -2.77
CA TYR A 684 -4.83 9.12 -1.31
C TYR A 684 -5.42 7.83 -0.73
N PHE A 685 -4.80 7.32 0.34
CA PHE A 685 -5.27 6.14 1.05
C PHE A 685 -5.99 6.56 2.33
N GLN A 686 -7.25 6.15 2.45
CA GLN A 686 -8.01 6.26 3.68
C GLN A 686 -7.77 5.02 4.53
N VAL A 687 -7.32 5.20 5.76
CA VAL A 687 -7.02 4.08 6.68
C VAL A 687 -8.26 3.75 7.50
N TYR A 688 -8.58 2.47 7.60
CA TYR A 688 -9.72 2.01 8.38
C TYR A 688 -9.37 1.75 9.84
N SER A 689 -10.38 1.88 10.70
CA SER A 689 -10.26 1.45 12.09
C SER A 689 -10.38 -0.08 12.14
N PRO A 690 -9.40 -0.81 12.70
CA PRO A 690 -9.41 -2.28 12.66
C PRO A 690 -10.56 -2.93 13.43
N ILE A 691 -11.08 -2.31 14.50
CA ILE A 691 -12.13 -2.85 15.38
C ILE A 691 -13.24 -1.81 15.55
N ALA A 692 -14.48 -2.25 15.56
CA ALA A 692 -15.64 -1.37 15.70
C ALA A 692 -15.71 -0.61 17.03
N ASN A 693 -16.40 0.53 17.02
CA ASN A 693 -16.72 1.29 18.22
C ASN A 693 -17.95 0.72 18.96
N GLU A 694 -18.31 1.32 20.09
CA GLU A 694 -19.44 0.88 20.90
C GLU A 694 -20.79 1.01 20.22
N ASP A 695 -20.92 1.93 19.26
CA ASP A 695 -22.16 2.14 18.50
C ASP A 695 -22.61 0.85 17.80
N GLN A 696 -21.68 0.21 17.08
CA GLN A 696 -21.95 -1.03 16.34
C GLN A 696 -22.34 -2.20 17.26
N TYR A 697 -21.67 -2.35 18.41
CA TYR A 697 -21.99 -3.41 19.37
C TYR A 697 -23.25 -3.16 20.21
N THR A 698 -23.85 -1.97 20.09
CA THR A 698 -25.07 -1.55 20.81
C THR A 698 -26.22 -1.22 19.86
N HIS A 699 -26.17 -1.74 18.62
CA HIS A 699 -27.20 -1.57 17.58
C HIS A 699 -27.47 -0.11 17.19
N GLY A 700 -26.42 0.71 17.11
CA GLY A 700 -26.53 2.14 16.87
C GLY A 700 -26.89 2.91 18.13
N TRP A 701 -26.18 2.64 19.23
CA TRP A 701 -26.32 3.32 20.51
C TRP A 701 -27.74 3.29 21.11
N GLN A 702 -28.30 2.09 21.26
CA GLN A 702 -29.63 1.88 21.84
C GLN A 702 -29.58 1.34 23.28
N PRO A 703 -30.60 1.62 24.12
CA PRO A 703 -30.74 0.96 25.42
C PRO A 703 -30.68 -0.57 25.30
N PRO A 704 -30.04 -1.27 26.25
CA PRO A 704 -29.52 -0.77 27.53
C PRO A 704 -28.10 -0.15 27.46
N TYR A 705 -27.57 0.10 26.26
CA TYR A 705 -26.20 0.62 26.03
C TYR A 705 -25.10 -0.30 26.59
N CYS A 706 -25.36 -1.60 26.66
CA CYS A 706 -24.41 -2.64 27.03
C CYS A 706 -24.06 -3.45 25.78
N GLY A 707 -22.83 -3.95 25.67
CA GLY A 707 -22.40 -4.81 24.55
C GLY A 707 -21.00 -4.56 24.05
N TYR A 708 -20.39 -3.42 24.39
CA TYR A 708 -19.04 -3.08 23.91
C TYR A 708 -17.95 -4.07 24.36
N ASN A 709 -18.19 -4.83 25.43
CA ASN A 709 -17.29 -5.91 25.83
C ASN A 709 -17.11 -6.99 24.74
N LYS A 710 -18.02 -7.10 23.76
CA LYS A 710 -17.86 -7.95 22.57
C LYS A 710 -16.66 -7.57 21.72
N ALA A 711 -16.15 -6.34 21.80
CA ALA A 711 -14.88 -5.95 21.16
C ALA A 711 -13.70 -6.84 21.60
N ILE A 712 -13.75 -7.41 22.82
CA ILE A 712 -12.77 -8.41 23.28
C ILE A 712 -12.83 -9.67 22.40
N GLN A 713 -14.03 -10.15 22.05
CA GLN A 713 -14.20 -11.31 21.18
C GLN A 713 -13.65 -11.02 19.79
N THR A 714 -13.96 -9.85 19.23
CA THR A 714 -13.43 -9.41 17.94
C THR A 714 -11.90 -9.37 17.95
N MET A 715 -11.29 -8.79 18.99
CA MET A 715 -9.83 -8.80 19.14
C MET A 715 -9.27 -10.22 19.29
N GLN A 716 -9.93 -11.13 19.98
CA GLN A 716 -9.49 -12.53 20.08
C GLN A 716 -9.53 -13.25 18.71
N MET A 717 -10.65 -13.14 17.99
CA MET A 717 -10.89 -13.86 16.74
C MET A 717 -10.09 -13.31 15.55
N THR A 718 -9.73 -12.03 15.59
CA THR A 718 -8.78 -11.41 14.64
C THR A 718 -7.31 -11.61 15.04
N GLY A 719 -7.05 -12.21 16.21
CA GLY A 719 -5.70 -12.52 16.70
C GLY A 719 -5.26 -13.96 16.45
N ALA A 720 -6.21 -14.90 16.33
CA ALA A 720 -5.97 -16.32 16.09
C ALA A 720 -7.12 -16.96 15.29
N PRO A 721 -6.85 -17.94 14.40
CA PRO A 721 -5.55 -18.55 14.10
C PRO A 721 -4.66 -17.71 13.18
N ARG A 722 -5.10 -16.51 12.78
CA ARG A 722 -4.33 -15.55 12.01
C ARG A 722 -4.38 -14.20 12.71
N ARG A 723 -3.27 -13.45 12.72
CA ARG A 723 -3.32 -12.02 13.04
C ARG A 723 -3.84 -11.31 11.78
N LEU A 724 -5.09 -10.86 11.83
CA LEU A 724 -5.78 -10.22 10.70
C LEU A 724 -5.80 -8.69 10.85
N THR A 725 -5.87 -8.19 12.08
CA THR A 725 -5.96 -6.76 12.37
C THR A 725 -5.08 -6.38 13.57
N ALA A 726 -4.81 -5.10 13.80
CA ALA A 726 -4.30 -4.62 15.09
C ALA A 726 -5.38 -4.73 16.19
N MET A 727 -5.01 -4.62 17.47
CA MET A 727 -6.00 -4.42 18.55
C MET A 727 -6.34 -2.94 18.68
N GLN A 728 -7.61 -2.63 18.89
CA GLN A 728 -8.07 -1.26 19.05
C GLN A 728 -9.17 -1.15 20.11
N ILE A 729 -9.09 -0.10 20.92
CA ILE A 729 -10.17 0.34 21.82
C ILE A 729 -10.77 1.61 21.21
N TYR A 730 -11.85 1.46 20.47
CA TYR A 730 -12.52 2.56 19.77
C TYR A 730 -13.88 2.85 20.42
N TYR A 731 -14.14 4.10 20.81
CA TYR A 731 -15.41 4.53 21.41
C TYR A 731 -15.64 6.05 21.26
N HIS A 732 -16.73 6.58 21.80
CA HIS A 732 -17.06 8.01 21.81
C HIS A 732 -17.20 8.56 23.25
N PHE A 733 -17.23 9.87 23.43
CA PHE A 733 -17.34 10.45 24.79
C PHE A 733 -18.65 10.11 25.48
N TYR A 734 -19.74 9.89 24.73
CA TYR A 734 -21.03 9.50 25.29
C TYR A 734 -21.01 8.15 26.01
N SER A 735 -19.98 7.31 25.83
CA SER A 735 -19.75 6.13 26.68
C SER A 735 -19.69 6.48 28.18
N GLY A 736 -19.25 7.69 28.52
CA GLY A 736 -19.25 8.20 29.90
C GLY A 736 -20.64 8.58 30.43
N ALA A 737 -21.67 8.60 29.58
CA ALA A 737 -23.01 9.04 29.96
C ALA A 737 -23.90 7.91 30.48
N ARG A 738 -23.57 6.65 30.18
CA ARG A 738 -24.39 5.47 30.48
C ARG A 738 -23.60 4.45 31.32
N ALA A 739 -24.25 3.91 32.36
CA ALA A 739 -23.56 3.05 33.34
C ALA A 739 -23.03 1.75 32.70
N CYS A 740 -23.82 1.10 31.85
CA CYS A 740 -23.41 -0.09 31.12
C CYS A 740 -22.23 0.19 30.18
N ALA A 741 -22.33 1.22 29.34
CA ALA A 741 -21.27 1.57 28.39
C ALA A 741 -19.93 1.85 29.11
N LEU A 742 -19.94 2.65 30.19
CA LEU A 742 -18.74 2.93 30.96
C LEU A 742 -18.15 1.67 31.62
N LYS A 743 -19.01 0.77 32.13
CA LYS A 743 -18.58 -0.51 32.70
C LYS A 743 -17.89 -1.36 31.63
N ASP A 744 -18.53 -1.58 30.49
CA ASP A 744 -18.02 -2.43 29.42
C ASP A 744 -16.74 -1.85 28.82
N LEU A 745 -16.67 -0.53 28.62
CA LEU A 745 -15.45 0.16 28.22
C LEU A 745 -14.30 -0.09 29.21
N THR A 746 -14.57 0.04 30.51
CA THR A 746 -13.58 -0.22 31.56
C THR A 746 -13.09 -1.68 31.52
N GLU A 747 -13.99 -2.63 31.25
CA GLU A 747 -13.68 -4.05 31.08
C GLU A 747 -12.75 -4.30 29.89
N VAL A 748 -13.02 -3.66 28.74
CA VAL A 748 -12.17 -3.72 27.55
C VAL A 748 -10.76 -3.18 27.83
N TYR A 749 -10.65 -2.02 28.50
CA TYR A 749 -9.35 -1.46 28.91
C TYR A 749 -8.56 -2.40 29.83
N GLN A 750 -9.23 -2.97 30.83
CA GLN A 750 -8.61 -3.92 31.76
C GLN A 750 -8.13 -5.19 31.05
N TRP A 751 -8.91 -5.69 30.08
CA TRP A 751 -8.51 -6.83 29.27
C TRP A 751 -7.31 -6.50 28.38
N ALA A 752 -7.33 -5.35 27.69
CA ALA A 752 -6.29 -4.93 26.76
C ALA A 752 -4.92 -4.73 27.44
N GLN A 753 -4.90 -4.18 28.66
CA GLN A 753 -3.65 -4.00 29.43
C GLN A 753 -2.96 -5.32 29.81
N LYS A 754 -3.71 -6.42 29.90
CA LYS A 754 -3.16 -7.75 30.20
C LYS A 754 -2.52 -8.41 28.97
N GLN A 755 -2.74 -7.87 27.78
CA GLN A 755 -2.22 -8.47 26.54
C GLN A 755 -0.76 -8.10 26.30
N SER A 756 0.02 -9.05 25.78
CA SER A 756 1.36 -8.77 25.25
C SER A 756 1.24 -8.02 23.92
N SER A 757 1.29 -6.69 23.99
CA SER A 757 1.10 -5.79 22.85
C SER A 757 2.25 -4.80 22.67
N THR A 758 2.26 -4.12 21.52
CA THR A 758 3.05 -2.91 21.28
C THR A 758 2.09 -1.72 21.21
N PRO A 759 1.91 -0.97 22.32
CA PRO A 759 1.03 0.18 22.32
C PRO A 759 1.58 1.34 21.48
N VAL A 760 0.75 1.90 20.60
CA VAL A 760 1.10 3.03 19.72
C VAL A 760 -0.06 4.03 19.61
N PHE A 761 0.18 5.24 19.13
CA PHE A 761 -0.92 6.15 18.77
C PHE A 761 -1.55 5.79 17.41
N ALA A 762 -2.77 6.26 17.16
CA ALA A 762 -3.47 6.01 15.89
C ALA A 762 -2.70 6.60 14.70
N SER A 763 -2.01 7.75 14.87
CA SER A 763 -1.13 8.30 13.83
C SER A 763 -0.02 7.32 13.41
N THR A 764 0.54 6.59 14.36
CA THR A 764 1.57 5.58 14.10
C THR A 764 0.99 4.42 13.30
N TYR A 765 -0.19 3.91 13.69
CA TYR A 765 -0.86 2.85 12.95
C TYR A 765 -1.22 3.29 11.52
N SER A 766 -1.76 4.49 11.35
CA SER A 766 -2.08 5.06 10.04
C SER A 766 -0.84 5.15 9.14
N HIS A 767 0.31 5.57 9.67
CA HIS A 767 1.58 5.55 8.92
C HIS A 767 2.07 4.14 8.59
N ILE A 768 1.88 3.14 9.46
CA ILE A 768 2.18 1.73 9.16
C ILE A 768 1.29 1.23 8.01
N ALA A 769 -0.01 1.52 8.07
CA ALA A 769 -0.97 1.13 7.04
C ALA A 769 -0.62 1.72 5.66
N VAL A 770 -0.31 3.02 5.60
CA VAL A 770 0.14 3.68 4.37
C VAL A 770 1.47 3.08 3.89
N ALA A 771 2.43 2.85 4.80
CA ALA A 771 3.72 2.27 4.43
C ALA A 771 3.58 0.85 3.86
N PHE A 772 2.68 0.03 4.39
CA PHE A 772 2.38 -1.32 3.88
C PHE A 772 2.01 -1.31 2.40
N GLU A 773 1.14 -0.38 1.99
CA GLU A 773 0.67 -0.21 0.61
C GLU A 773 1.79 0.24 -0.36
N HIS A 774 2.81 0.92 0.17
CA HIS A 774 3.93 1.42 -0.59
C HIS A 774 5.13 0.49 -0.62
N ALA A 775 5.37 -0.32 0.41
CA ALA A 775 6.63 -1.03 0.60
C ALA A 775 6.96 -2.03 -0.52
N GLY A 776 8.23 -2.05 -0.92
CA GLY A 776 8.78 -2.90 -1.98
C GLY A 776 9.47 -4.13 -1.42
N LEU A 777 9.42 -5.22 -2.19
CA LEU A 777 10.17 -6.43 -1.93
C LEU A 777 10.85 -6.89 -3.22
N ALA A 778 12.10 -7.33 -3.12
CA ALA A 778 12.81 -7.95 -4.23
C ALA A 778 13.60 -9.17 -3.75
N ARG A 779 13.74 -10.17 -4.62
CA ARG A 779 14.67 -11.28 -4.43
C ARG A 779 16.05 -10.88 -4.95
N THR A 780 17.09 -11.27 -4.24
CA THR A 780 18.50 -11.10 -4.60
C THR A 780 19.16 -12.49 -4.66
N ALA A 781 20.44 -12.56 -5.03
CA ALA A 781 21.20 -13.82 -4.96
C ALA A 781 21.35 -14.34 -3.51
N GLU A 782 21.30 -13.46 -2.52
CA GLU A 782 21.57 -13.79 -1.10
C GLU A 782 20.29 -14.05 -0.30
N GLY A 783 19.20 -13.37 -0.65
CA GLY A 783 17.97 -13.35 0.14
C GLY A 783 16.94 -12.33 -0.37
N TYR A 784 16.14 -11.77 0.53
CA TYR A 784 15.06 -10.83 0.21
C TYR A 784 15.42 -9.41 0.66
N LEU A 785 15.33 -8.46 -0.27
CA LEU A 785 15.55 -7.05 -0.04
C LEU A 785 14.20 -6.35 0.17
N ALA A 786 13.98 -5.86 1.38
CA ALA A 786 12.83 -5.04 1.77
C ALA A 786 13.19 -3.55 1.64
N ARG A 787 12.34 -2.75 0.99
CA ARG A 787 12.58 -1.32 0.73
C ARG A 787 11.34 -0.45 0.91
N GLY A 788 11.54 0.80 1.31
CA GLY A 788 10.48 1.80 1.35
C GLY A 788 9.36 1.49 2.36
N TYR A 789 9.68 0.70 3.39
CA TYR A 789 8.70 0.19 4.35
C TYR A 789 8.34 1.15 5.48
N GLY A 790 8.95 2.33 5.55
CA GLY A 790 8.56 3.36 6.52
C GLY A 790 8.53 2.86 7.95
N LEU A 791 7.37 2.97 8.59
CA LEU A 791 7.12 2.47 9.94
C LEU A 791 6.64 1.01 9.99
N ASP A 792 6.32 0.39 8.84
CA ASP A 792 6.00 -1.03 8.73
C ASP A 792 7.27 -1.89 8.82
N GLN A 793 7.83 -1.93 10.03
CA GLN A 793 9.11 -2.56 10.33
C GLN A 793 8.97 -4.05 10.70
N GLU A 794 7.98 -4.74 10.14
CA GLU A 794 7.71 -6.14 10.44
C GLU A 794 7.45 -6.92 9.14
N LEU A 795 8.22 -7.99 8.94
CA LEU A 795 7.92 -9.01 7.92
C LEU A 795 7.34 -10.25 8.60
N ARG A 796 6.59 -11.04 7.85
CA ARG A 796 6.05 -12.32 8.25
C ARG A 796 6.46 -13.38 7.24
N ILE A 797 6.91 -14.52 7.74
CA ILE A 797 7.20 -15.72 6.95
C ILE A 797 6.48 -16.93 7.56
N PRO A 798 6.02 -17.90 6.75
CA PRO A 798 5.64 -19.21 7.25
C PRO A 798 6.78 -19.86 8.05
N ALA A 799 6.44 -20.58 9.12
CA ALA A 799 7.45 -21.25 9.91
C ALA A 799 8.22 -22.37 9.14
N SER A 800 7.71 -22.79 7.98
CA SER A 800 8.39 -23.72 7.07
C SER A 800 9.59 -23.09 6.33
N LEU A 801 9.62 -21.77 6.16
CA LEU A 801 10.71 -21.07 5.43
C LEU A 801 12.01 -20.93 6.26
N GLY A 802 12.06 -21.46 7.47
CA GLY A 802 13.25 -21.39 8.34
C GLY A 802 13.39 -20.07 9.11
N TYR A 803 14.60 -19.78 9.56
CA TYR A 803 14.96 -18.68 10.46
C TYR A 803 15.76 -17.59 9.72
N PRO A 804 15.76 -16.35 10.21
CA PRO A 804 16.73 -15.35 9.77
C PRO A 804 18.15 -15.81 10.08
N ASP A 805 19.02 -15.84 9.08
CA ASP A 805 20.47 -15.86 9.27
C ASP A 805 20.91 -14.47 9.71
N LEU A 806 20.98 -14.25 11.02
CA LEU A 806 21.27 -12.93 11.60
C LEU A 806 22.70 -12.43 11.31
N ALA A 807 23.63 -13.30 10.91
CA ALA A 807 24.99 -12.92 10.56
C ALA A 807 25.07 -12.37 9.13
N ARG A 808 24.30 -12.96 8.21
CA ARG A 808 24.26 -12.56 6.79
C ARG A 808 23.17 -11.53 6.49
N SER A 809 22.15 -11.45 7.33
CA SER A 809 21.08 -10.45 7.19
C SER A 809 21.56 -9.05 7.59
N ARG A 810 20.99 -8.01 6.97
CA ARG A 810 21.27 -6.61 7.28
C ARG A 810 20.00 -5.93 7.80
N ASN A 811 20.14 -5.15 8.87
CA ASN A 811 19.05 -4.39 9.47
C ASN A 811 17.87 -5.24 9.98
N ILE A 812 18.15 -6.43 10.52
CA ILE A 812 17.16 -7.33 11.15
C ILE A 812 17.41 -7.39 12.65
N ALA A 813 16.48 -6.93 13.50
CA ALA A 813 16.64 -6.91 14.95
C ALA A 813 16.38 -8.26 15.62
N GLY A 814 15.59 -9.13 15.00
CA GLY A 814 15.27 -10.45 15.54
C GLY A 814 13.94 -10.97 15.00
N PHE A 815 13.30 -11.85 15.75
CA PHE A 815 12.02 -12.42 15.37
C PHE A 815 11.25 -13.02 16.54
N ASP A 816 9.93 -13.10 16.39
CA ASP A 816 9.03 -13.87 17.25
C ASP A 816 8.30 -14.96 16.45
N VAL A 817 7.67 -15.90 17.15
CA VAL A 817 6.85 -16.96 16.55
C VAL A 817 5.43 -16.87 17.12
N ALA A 818 4.43 -16.73 16.25
CA ALA A 818 3.02 -16.83 16.62
C ALA A 818 2.19 -17.41 15.47
N ASN A 819 1.17 -18.22 15.79
CA ASN A 819 0.22 -18.78 14.81
C ASN A 819 0.90 -19.53 13.63
N GLY A 820 1.98 -20.26 13.89
CA GLY A 820 2.74 -20.98 12.85
C GLY A 820 3.49 -20.06 11.87
N GLN A 821 3.64 -18.78 12.20
CA GLN A 821 4.37 -17.77 11.43
C GLN A 821 5.54 -17.23 12.25
N ARG A 822 6.60 -16.76 11.58
CA ARG A 822 7.67 -15.98 12.19
C ARG A 822 7.53 -14.52 11.78
N TYR A 823 7.55 -13.64 12.77
CA TYR A 823 7.50 -12.18 12.62
C TYR A 823 8.93 -11.67 12.75
N ILE A 824 9.48 -11.10 11.68
CA ILE A 824 10.87 -10.66 11.55
C ILE A 824 10.92 -9.14 11.72
N HIS A 825 11.63 -8.68 12.76
CA HIS A 825 11.69 -7.27 13.12
C HIS A 825 12.75 -6.58 12.29
N LEU A 826 12.35 -5.59 11.48
CA LEU A 826 13.25 -4.75 10.71
C LEU A 826 13.75 -3.58 11.56
N GLY A 827 14.94 -3.08 11.27
CA GLY A 827 15.39 -1.80 11.82
C GLY A 827 14.91 -0.61 10.99
N PRO A 828 15.13 0.62 11.49
CA PRO A 828 14.78 1.84 10.77
C PRO A 828 15.67 2.06 9.54
N GLY A 829 15.34 3.04 8.70
CA GLY A 829 16.13 3.43 7.52
C GLY A 829 15.62 2.90 6.18
N ASN A 830 14.42 2.32 6.14
CA ASN A 830 13.68 1.95 4.92
C ASN A 830 14.38 0.92 4.00
N GLN A 831 15.40 0.22 4.47
CA GLN A 831 16.05 -0.87 3.75
C GLN A 831 16.53 -1.97 4.70
N ALA A 832 16.22 -3.23 4.36
CA ALA A 832 16.70 -4.41 5.07
C ALA A 832 16.96 -5.58 4.11
N LEU A 833 17.98 -6.41 4.40
CA LEU A 833 18.23 -7.66 3.69
C LEU A 833 17.96 -8.83 4.64
N LEU A 834 16.98 -9.67 4.30
CA LEU A 834 16.66 -10.89 5.01
C LEU A 834 17.25 -12.11 4.28
N VAL A 835 18.23 -12.74 4.90
CA VAL A 835 18.77 -14.03 4.48
C VAL A 835 18.14 -15.12 5.35
N LEU A 836 17.65 -16.20 4.74
CA LEU A 836 17.00 -17.30 5.45
C LEU A 836 17.92 -18.51 5.58
N SER A 837 17.75 -19.26 6.66
CA SER A 837 18.49 -20.50 6.97
C SER A 837 17.58 -21.51 7.65
N HIS A 838 17.80 -22.80 7.39
CA HIS A 838 17.11 -23.86 8.14
C HIS A 838 17.65 -24.03 9.57
N LYS A 839 18.82 -23.47 9.88
CA LYS A 839 19.44 -23.53 11.19
C LYS A 839 18.90 -22.41 12.10
N ARG A 840 18.65 -22.74 13.37
CA ARG A 840 18.31 -21.73 14.38
C ARG A 840 19.51 -20.80 14.61
N PRO A 841 19.31 -19.49 14.77
CA PRO A 841 20.41 -18.58 15.05
C PRO A 841 20.94 -18.81 16.47
N HIS A 842 22.25 -18.64 16.64
CA HIS A 842 22.94 -18.66 17.95
C HIS A 842 23.28 -17.26 18.45
N ALA A 843 23.35 -16.27 17.56
CA ALA A 843 23.61 -14.87 17.94
C ALA A 843 22.45 -14.29 18.78
N PRO A 844 22.71 -13.31 19.67
CA PRO A 844 21.68 -12.62 20.43
C PRO A 844 20.72 -11.85 19.52
N TYR A 845 19.43 -11.83 19.87
CA TYR A 845 18.39 -11.15 19.09
C TYR A 845 17.23 -10.66 19.94
N LEU A 846 16.47 -9.70 19.40
CA LEU A 846 15.20 -9.27 19.99
C LEU A 846 14.12 -10.32 19.66
N VAL A 847 13.58 -10.98 20.68
CA VAL A 847 12.42 -11.87 20.52
C VAL A 847 11.15 -11.05 20.41
N SER A 848 10.94 -10.09 21.32
CA SER A 848 9.83 -9.13 21.20
C SER A 848 10.03 -7.92 22.12
N ALA A 849 9.31 -6.83 21.85
CA ALA A 849 9.21 -5.67 22.75
C ALA A 849 7.85 -4.97 22.60
N ASN A 850 7.39 -4.26 23.63
CA ASN A 850 6.24 -3.34 23.55
C ASN A 850 6.62 -1.92 23.06
N GLY A 851 7.65 -1.82 22.23
CA GLY A 851 8.17 -0.56 21.74
C GLY A 851 8.74 -0.68 20.33
N LEU A 852 8.75 0.45 19.62
CA LEU A 852 9.28 0.58 18.27
C LEU A 852 10.80 0.65 18.28
N ILE A 853 11.44 0.19 17.20
CA ILE A 853 12.88 0.21 17.03
C ILE A 853 13.30 1.55 16.40
N GLU A 854 13.94 2.41 17.18
CA GLU A 854 14.47 3.71 16.70
C GLU A 854 15.91 3.61 16.20
N ASN A 855 16.66 2.58 16.59
CA ASN A 855 18.02 2.33 16.12
C ASN A 855 18.36 0.85 16.25
N LEU A 856 19.11 0.33 15.29
CA LEU A 856 19.65 -1.02 15.27
C LEU A 856 21.10 -1.00 14.78
N GLN A 857 21.99 -1.61 15.55
CA GLN A 857 23.32 -2.00 15.09
C GLN A 857 23.61 -3.45 15.46
N ARG A 858 24.25 -4.19 14.55
CA ARG A 858 24.65 -5.58 14.76
C ARG A 858 26.11 -5.78 14.41
N GLY A 859 26.73 -6.73 15.10
CA GLY A 859 28.04 -7.28 14.77
C GLY A 859 28.17 -8.70 15.31
N PRO A 860 29.31 -9.37 15.08
CA PRO A 860 29.55 -10.71 15.62
C PRO A 860 29.37 -10.74 17.14
N GLY A 861 28.44 -11.55 17.64
CA GLY A 861 28.12 -11.66 19.08
C GLY A 861 27.56 -10.39 19.74
N ARG A 862 27.24 -9.34 18.95
CA ARG A 862 26.83 -8.01 19.45
C ARG A 862 25.50 -7.57 18.86
N LEU A 863 24.64 -7.02 19.71
CA LEU A 863 23.37 -6.41 19.35
C LEU A 863 23.22 -5.09 20.09
N GLN A 864 22.96 -4.00 19.37
CA GLN A 864 22.59 -2.72 19.96
C GLN A 864 21.24 -2.26 19.40
N LEU A 865 20.36 -1.82 20.30
CA LEU A 865 19.00 -1.41 20.02
C LEU A 865 18.70 -0.11 20.74
N LYS A 866 17.93 0.76 20.11
CA LYS A 866 17.20 1.83 20.80
C LYS A 866 15.71 1.57 20.63
N LEU A 867 15.02 1.37 21.74
CA LEU A 867 13.58 1.16 21.77
C LEU A 867 12.86 2.39 22.29
N ARG A 868 11.69 2.68 21.71
CA ARG A 868 10.73 3.67 22.21
C ARG A 868 9.35 3.04 22.36
N GLY A 869 8.88 2.99 23.60
CA GLY A 869 7.51 2.67 23.95
C GLY A 869 6.76 3.94 24.36
N PHE A 870 5.43 3.83 24.43
CA PHE A 870 4.56 4.84 25.03
C PHE A 870 4.07 4.45 26.43
N VAL A 871 4.41 3.24 26.85
CA VAL A 871 4.25 2.69 28.20
C VAL A 871 5.61 2.20 28.71
N PRO A 872 5.78 1.90 30.02
CA PRO A 872 6.99 1.29 30.55
C PRO A 872 7.44 0.08 29.71
N LEU A 873 8.71 0.08 29.30
CA LEU A 873 9.21 -0.89 28.33
C LEU A 873 9.27 -2.31 28.91
N SER A 874 8.83 -3.27 28.13
CA SER A 874 9.01 -4.70 28.34
C SER A 874 9.55 -5.31 27.06
N LEU A 875 10.63 -6.08 27.19
CA LEU A 875 11.26 -6.77 26.06
C LEU A 875 11.78 -8.14 26.46
N THR A 876 11.96 -9.00 25.46
CA THR A 876 12.59 -10.31 25.60
C THR A 876 13.72 -10.43 24.58
N LEU A 877 14.90 -10.81 25.06
CA LEU A 877 16.08 -11.10 24.25
C LEU A 877 16.28 -12.61 24.17
N GLY A 878 16.53 -13.13 22.97
CA GLY A 878 16.87 -14.54 22.73
C GLY A 878 18.38 -14.72 22.60
N ASN A 879 18.88 -15.88 23.01
CA ASN A 879 20.31 -16.23 23.03
C ASN A 879 21.17 -15.19 23.77
N ALA A 880 20.62 -14.60 24.83
CA ALA A 880 21.30 -13.59 25.64
C ALA A 880 21.79 -14.15 26.98
N GLN A 881 21.62 -15.45 27.23
CA GLN A 881 22.14 -16.12 28.41
C GLN A 881 23.67 -16.09 28.41
N GLY A 882 24.26 -15.67 29.53
CA GLY A 882 25.72 -15.53 29.65
C GLY A 882 26.30 -14.30 28.95
N CYS A 883 25.48 -13.48 28.27
CA CYS A 883 25.94 -12.26 27.62
C CYS A 883 25.95 -11.07 28.60
N ARG A 884 26.88 -10.13 28.39
CA ARG A 884 26.89 -8.85 29.10
C ARG A 884 25.84 -7.93 28.47
N ILE A 885 24.87 -7.50 29.28
CA ILE A 885 23.80 -6.58 28.86
C ILE A 885 24.04 -5.21 29.52
N ARG A 886 23.98 -4.13 28.73
CA ARG A 886 23.99 -2.75 29.22
C ARG A 886 22.68 -2.07 28.85
N LEU A 887 22.08 -1.38 29.81
CA LEU A 887 20.90 -0.54 29.65
C LEU A 887 21.32 0.92 29.86
N ASN A 888 21.14 1.76 28.83
CA ASN A 888 21.55 3.17 28.84
C ASN A 888 23.00 3.35 29.30
N GLY A 889 23.90 2.47 28.83
CA GLY A 889 25.32 2.47 29.18
C GLY A 889 25.68 1.80 30.52
N LYS A 890 24.71 1.47 31.38
CA LYS A 890 24.95 0.82 32.68
C LYS A 890 24.84 -0.71 32.59
N PRO A 891 25.77 -1.49 33.14
CA PRO A 891 25.67 -2.96 33.14
C PRO A 891 24.46 -3.44 33.94
N LEU A 892 23.79 -4.49 33.45
CA LEU A 892 22.71 -5.17 34.14
C LEU A 892 23.26 -6.37 34.90
N SER A 893 23.10 -6.37 36.23
CA SER A 893 23.55 -7.47 37.09
C SER A 893 22.67 -8.71 36.91
N ALA A 894 23.28 -9.84 36.51
CA ALA A 894 22.70 -11.19 36.52
C ALA A 894 21.23 -11.30 36.06
N PRO A 895 20.91 -11.01 34.77
CA PRO A 895 19.55 -11.17 34.28
C PRO A 895 19.08 -12.63 34.40
N LYS A 896 17.90 -12.87 34.99
CA LYS A 896 17.28 -14.20 35.02
C LYS A 896 17.01 -14.65 33.58
N ALA A 897 17.61 -15.78 33.20
CA ALA A 897 17.36 -16.42 31.91
C ALA A 897 16.46 -17.64 32.11
N VAL A 898 15.45 -17.79 31.26
CA VAL A 898 14.59 -18.99 31.20
C VAL A 898 14.61 -19.50 29.76
N ALA A 899 15.04 -20.75 29.57
CA ALA A 899 15.17 -21.37 28.25
C ALA A 899 15.95 -20.50 27.22
N GLY A 900 17.09 -19.92 27.65
CA GLY A 900 17.93 -19.07 26.79
C GLY A 900 17.36 -17.68 26.48
N ARG A 901 16.24 -17.29 27.10
CA ARG A 901 15.61 -15.97 26.95
C ARG A 901 15.79 -15.12 28.19
N VAL A 902 16.07 -13.84 28.00
CA VAL A 902 16.15 -12.82 29.06
C VAL A 902 15.01 -11.83 28.87
N SER A 903 14.09 -11.76 29.83
CA SER A 903 12.99 -10.79 29.83
C SER A 903 13.29 -9.62 30.76
N LEU A 904 13.07 -8.41 30.28
CA LEU A 904 13.35 -7.17 30.98
C LEU A 904 12.06 -6.34 31.09
N HIS A 905 11.85 -5.76 32.27
CA HIS A 905 10.77 -4.80 32.54
C HIS A 905 11.42 -3.52 33.09
N LEU A 906 11.22 -2.41 32.38
CA LEU A 906 11.87 -1.13 32.63
C LEU A 906 10.81 -0.10 32.99
N LYS A 907 11.12 0.77 33.96
CA LYS A 907 10.27 1.95 34.24
C LYS A 907 10.34 3.01 33.13
N ALA A 908 11.37 2.97 32.28
CA ALA A 908 11.58 3.94 31.22
C ALA A 908 10.76 3.63 29.95
N HIS A 909 10.34 4.68 29.24
CA HIS A 909 9.67 4.59 27.93
C HIS A 909 10.66 4.56 26.76
N LYS A 910 11.94 4.85 27.01
CA LYS A 910 13.03 4.75 26.04
C LYS A 910 14.21 4.04 26.67
N ALA A 911 14.84 3.15 25.91
CA ALA A 911 16.03 2.45 26.36
C ALA A 911 16.98 2.17 25.20
N ALA A 912 18.27 2.43 25.43
CA ALA A 912 19.36 1.90 24.63
C ALA A 912 19.84 0.60 25.28
N ILE A 913 19.77 -0.51 24.54
CA ILE A 913 20.15 -1.84 24.98
C ILE A 913 21.37 -2.26 24.17
N ALA A 914 22.45 -2.68 24.84
CA ALA A 914 23.61 -3.28 24.20
C ALA A 914 23.85 -4.67 24.80
N VAL A 915 23.97 -5.68 23.94
CA VAL A 915 24.25 -7.07 24.30
C VAL A 915 25.58 -7.45 23.67
N ALA A 916 26.47 -8.05 24.46
CA ALA A 916 27.75 -8.59 24.00
C ALA A 916 27.97 -9.98 24.61
N CYS A 917 28.04 -11.00 23.77
CA CYS A 917 28.32 -12.38 24.16
C CYS A 917 29.80 -12.71 23.90
N GLY A 918 30.40 -13.60 24.70
CA GLY A 918 31.70 -14.18 24.38
C GLY A 918 31.63 -14.94 23.05
N GLN A 919 32.72 -14.91 22.27
CA GLN A 919 32.80 -15.68 21.02
C GLN A 919 32.92 -17.17 21.31
#